data_AF-A0A4Z2B7Z9-F1
#
_entry.id   AF-A0A4Z2B7Z9-F1
#
_cell.length_a   1.000
_cell.length_b   1.000
_cell.length_c   1.000
_cell.angle_alpha   90.00
_cell.angle_beta   90.00
_cell.angle_gamma   90.00
#
_symmetry.space_group_name_H-M   'P 1'
#
loop_
_entity.id
_entity.type
_entity.pdbx_description
1 polymer ?
#
loop_
_entity_poly.entity_id
_entity_poly.type
_entity_poly.pdbx_seq_one_letter_code
_entity_poly.pdbx_strand_id
1 'polypeptide(L)'
;MLMFSDTGHNWRQHRQEDSLGIFPGNSNADTVVQYKLKHPEISRYLRLIPLDWSRTGRIGLRLEMYGCQYTSDVASFDGRTVLIYRLTAWPNWSEKDIISLKFKTMKNSGMLLHAEGQRDHSLTLMLDKGRLLLYHQQGLSSFSGGQLLASLGSLLDDLHWHDVKLERLNSHLNLTVDKNTLQVRVPDELSQWDIHQLSLGAVQSHGLQKPVLSSRNFHGCLENLIYNDLNLIDLAKKNNHQVSVMGNVTFSCAEPGSVAVTFTDSQSFLQLPGLTSWSSGILSLALQFRTWNKAGLLLTFELPQQKGSVWLYLNDTRLRLRVSKADGTHLELSAGSGLNDGQWHSVELNSGQDHLSITVDKDEGATAQISIPLPLTANTQIFFGGCPHQESVAECRSPFRGFQGCMRQFALDKQPVDLLMVQQRLLGNYSYLQIDMCGIIDRCSPSHCEHGGRCAQSWSTFYCNCSDSGYRGATCHSSIYEQSCEAYKHRGNTSGLYYVDVDGSGPINPQLVYCNMTEDRTWMVIQHNNTEPTTVCMSPETKRHFIHFNYTSGEQQLAAIISQSDRCEQELSHRCRKSRLFNTQEGAPFSWWVGGPAPGQVQHFWGGAQPGSHQCACGLQQNCLDSNHFCNCDADYDQWTDDSGLVTHKETLPVRSLVLGDSHRMGSEVAYKVGPLRCHGDKSFWNAAFFDKETSYLHFPTFHGELNADISFLFKTTSSSGVFVENLGIKDFIRIELRSSSEVVFSFDVGNGPLEVSVETNVPLNDNRWHSVQAERNIKEASLRVDEYPAATQQAPTDGHIHLQLNSQLFIGGTASRQKGFLGCIRSLQLNGVTLDLEERAKITPGVRPGCPGHCSSYGSLCQNNGQCVEKPSGFSCRCAQSAYIGTFCDEEVAANFESSTSITYNLKEPSEVGQNHSVSPFSIYSDVTLRGENISLSFRTSQSPALLLYVNSYFREYLALLINDYDELEVRYKLHSSKDVEVLWSRVSNVADGLLHSVSIRRLENTVSVQIDGEVREHFNLTSDMEFNSVKSLFIGRVQESELDADLVELASLGFTGCLSGVRFNSITPVKAALLHPDSLVSVSGPLAQSSCGSSSPVSPTAEETINSLSDQPDPVDPGQPLVNTIRTDSALIGGVIAIVIFCHRGSYGTDGQIHLQQERDI
;
A
#
# COMPACT_ATOMS: atom_id res chain seq x y z
N MET A 1 -0.11 -20.93 -34.59
CA MET A 1 0.92 -20.15 -33.85
C MET A 1 1.99 -19.65 -34.81
N LEU A 2 2.46 -18.41 -34.66
CA LEU A 2 3.51 -17.81 -35.47
C LEU A 2 4.86 -17.78 -34.73
N MET A 3 5.93 -18.16 -35.44
CA MET A 3 7.31 -18.07 -34.99
C MET A 3 8.17 -17.39 -36.06
N PHE A 4 9.26 -16.76 -35.65
CA PHE A 4 10.14 -16.02 -36.54
C PHE A 4 11.62 -16.19 -36.16
N SER A 5 12.51 -15.99 -37.14
CA SER A 5 13.97 -16.11 -36.99
C SER A 5 14.67 -15.35 -38.12
N ASP A 6 15.81 -14.72 -37.82
CA ASP A 6 16.68 -14.07 -38.80
C ASP A 6 17.56 -15.08 -39.57
N THR A 7 17.79 -16.27 -39.03
CA THR A 7 18.71 -17.27 -39.62
C THR A 7 18.08 -18.61 -39.96
N GLY A 8 16.83 -18.84 -39.56
CA GLY A 8 16.14 -20.12 -39.72
C GLY A 8 16.43 -21.10 -38.57
N HIS A 9 17.22 -20.66 -37.59
CA HIS A 9 17.51 -21.32 -36.33
C HIS A 9 17.19 -20.42 -35.14
N ASN A 10 17.23 -20.96 -33.91
CA ASN A 10 16.95 -20.22 -32.68
C ASN A 10 15.62 -19.44 -32.77
N TRP A 11 14.51 -20.16 -32.89
CA TRP A 11 13.23 -19.55 -33.20
C TRP A 11 12.63 -18.79 -32.01
N ARG A 12 12.04 -17.62 -32.29
CA ARG A 12 11.20 -16.87 -31.34
C ARG A 12 9.73 -17.06 -31.64
N GLN A 13 8.93 -17.16 -30.59
CA GLN A 13 7.48 -17.17 -30.71
C GLN A 13 6.95 -15.74 -30.74
N HIS A 14 6.06 -15.44 -31.68
CA HIS A 14 5.38 -14.15 -31.71
C HIS A 14 4.35 -14.07 -30.56
N ARG A 15 4.37 -12.93 -29.85
CA ARG A 15 3.46 -12.62 -28.74
C ARG A 15 2.67 -11.36 -29.03
N GLN A 16 1.37 -11.39 -28.76
CA GLN A 16 0.46 -10.26 -28.90
C GLN A 16 -0.05 -9.87 -27.51
N GLU A 17 0.30 -8.66 -27.05
CA GLU A 17 -0.07 -8.18 -25.70
C GLU A 17 0.33 -9.19 -24.62
N ASP A 18 1.57 -9.68 -24.72
CA ASP A 18 2.22 -10.72 -23.90
C ASP A 18 1.61 -12.13 -23.91
N SER A 19 0.44 -12.30 -24.55
CA SER A 19 -0.16 -13.61 -24.84
C SER A 19 0.45 -14.29 -26.07
N LEU A 20 0.26 -15.61 -26.20
CA LEU A 20 0.71 -16.36 -27.38
C LEU A 20 -0.02 -15.88 -28.63
N GLY A 21 0.73 -15.51 -29.69
CA GLY A 21 0.18 -15.14 -31.00
C GLY A 21 -0.46 -16.33 -31.72
N ILE A 22 -1.65 -16.72 -31.28
CA ILE A 22 -2.48 -17.77 -31.87
C ILE A 22 -3.51 -17.09 -32.77
N PHE A 23 -3.34 -17.32 -34.06
CA PHE A 23 -4.22 -16.76 -35.08
C PHE A 23 -5.24 -17.82 -35.53
N PRO A 24 -6.55 -17.61 -35.31
CA PRO A 24 -7.57 -18.46 -35.89
C PRO A 24 -7.45 -18.50 -37.42
N GLY A 25 -7.40 -19.70 -38.00
CA GLY A 25 -7.42 -19.86 -39.45
C GLY A 25 -8.80 -19.61 -40.06
N ASN A 26 -8.90 -19.77 -41.38
CA ASN A 26 -10.17 -19.68 -42.09
C ASN A 26 -11.14 -20.80 -41.64
N SER A 27 -12.41 -20.47 -41.48
CA SER A 27 -13.48 -21.45 -41.17
C SER A 27 -14.04 -22.13 -42.42
N ASN A 28 -13.77 -21.60 -43.62
CA ASN A 28 -14.17 -22.14 -44.92
C ASN A 28 -13.09 -21.81 -45.99
N ALA A 29 -13.30 -22.27 -47.23
CA ALA A 29 -12.33 -22.13 -48.32
C ALA A 29 -12.25 -20.71 -48.93
N ASP A 30 -13.30 -19.90 -48.77
CA ASP A 30 -13.50 -18.66 -49.53
C ASP A 30 -13.24 -17.39 -48.70
N THR A 31 -13.44 -17.46 -47.38
CA THR A 31 -13.36 -16.29 -46.50
C THR A 31 -11.92 -15.98 -46.14
N VAL A 32 -11.44 -14.80 -46.51
CA VAL A 32 -10.11 -14.32 -46.12
C VAL A 32 -10.15 -13.84 -44.67
N VAL A 33 -9.28 -14.41 -43.83
CA VAL A 33 -9.07 -13.94 -42.46
C VAL A 33 -7.75 -13.17 -42.41
N GLN A 34 -7.80 -11.90 -42.02
CA GLN A 34 -6.62 -11.03 -41.98
C GLN A 34 -6.21 -10.74 -40.53
N TYR A 35 -4.92 -10.89 -40.25
CA TYR A 35 -4.31 -10.47 -38.98
C TYR A 35 -3.27 -9.40 -39.26
N LYS A 36 -3.44 -8.24 -38.61
CA LYS A 36 -2.46 -7.14 -38.63
C LYS A 36 -1.69 -7.14 -37.32
N LEU A 37 -0.37 -7.30 -37.40
CA LEU A 37 0.49 -7.24 -36.22
C LEU A 37 0.52 -5.80 -35.69
N LYS A 38 0.29 -5.62 -34.38
CA LYS A 38 0.31 -4.30 -33.71
C LYS A 38 1.70 -3.66 -33.79
N HIS A 39 2.74 -4.49 -33.68
CA HIS A 39 4.14 -4.12 -33.88
C HIS A 39 4.73 -4.97 -35.01
N PRO A 40 5.50 -4.38 -35.95
CA PRO A 40 6.15 -5.14 -37.01
C PRO A 40 7.29 -5.99 -36.43
N GLU A 41 7.39 -7.24 -36.90
CA GLU A 41 8.51 -8.14 -36.57
C GLU A 41 9.54 -8.10 -37.70
N ILE A 42 10.80 -7.81 -37.37
CA ILE A 42 11.90 -7.85 -38.33
C ILE A 42 12.42 -9.28 -38.36
N SER A 43 12.24 -9.97 -39.50
CA SER A 43 12.65 -11.36 -39.65
C SER A 43 12.93 -11.71 -41.10
N ARG A 44 13.74 -12.77 -41.30
CA ARG A 44 13.99 -13.38 -42.62
C ARG A 44 13.17 -14.64 -42.83
N TYR A 45 12.92 -15.39 -41.76
CA TYR A 45 12.20 -16.66 -41.79
C TYR A 45 10.98 -16.60 -40.88
N LEU A 46 9.89 -17.22 -41.34
CA LEU A 46 8.64 -17.31 -40.61
C LEU A 46 8.21 -18.78 -40.59
N ARG A 47 7.75 -19.25 -39.43
CA ARG A 47 7.31 -20.62 -39.21
C ARG A 47 5.91 -20.58 -38.61
N LEU A 48 4.98 -21.28 -39.25
CA LEU A 48 3.62 -21.46 -38.77
C LEU A 48 3.48 -22.86 -38.19
N ILE A 49 3.14 -22.95 -36.91
CA ILE A 49 2.85 -24.22 -36.24
C ILE A 49 1.33 -24.37 -36.15
N PRO A 50 0.73 -25.37 -36.82
CA PRO A 50 -0.69 -25.69 -36.66
C PRO A 50 -0.91 -26.26 -35.26
N LEU A 51 -1.91 -25.73 -34.54
CA LEU A 51 -2.27 -26.18 -33.20
C LEU A 51 -3.50 -27.10 -33.22
N ASP A 52 -4.53 -26.67 -33.96
CA ASP A 52 -5.80 -27.40 -34.09
C ASP A 52 -6.25 -27.49 -35.55
N TRP A 53 -7.05 -28.50 -35.86
CA TRP A 53 -7.69 -28.68 -37.15
C TRP A 53 -9.09 -28.03 -37.19
N SER A 54 -9.54 -27.64 -38.38
CA SER A 54 -10.91 -27.15 -38.58
C SER A 54 -11.93 -28.23 -38.19
N ARG A 55 -12.91 -27.88 -37.35
CA ARG A 55 -13.97 -28.80 -36.90
C ARG A 55 -14.99 -29.15 -37.99
N THR A 56 -15.08 -28.33 -39.05
CA THR A 56 -16.18 -28.36 -40.04
C THR A 56 -15.70 -28.60 -41.47
N GLY A 57 -14.40 -28.77 -41.72
CA GLY A 57 -13.85 -28.71 -43.07
C GLY A 57 -12.62 -29.59 -43.33
N ARG A 58 -12.05 -29.43 -44.54
CA ARG A 58 -10.81 -30.08 -44.98
C ARG A 58 -9.58 -29.30 -44.50
N ILE A 59 -8.46 -30.00 -44.38
CA ILE A 59 -7.18 -29.42 -43.97
C ILE A 59 -6.57 -28.64 -45.15
N GLY A 60 -6.32 -27.35 -44.97
CA GLY A 60 -5.63 -26.51 -45.95
C GLY A 60 -5.31 -25.12 -45.40
N LEU A 61 -4.17 -24.56 -45.82
CA LEU A 61 -3.74 -23.20 -45.47
C LEU A 61 -3.30 -22.48 -46.75
N ARG A 62 -3.93 -21.34 -47.03
CA ARG A 62 -3.45 -20.34 -48.00
C ARG A 62 -3.04 -19.10 -47.23
N LEU A 63 -1.82 -18.63 -47.44
CA LEU A 63 -1.24 -17.51 -46.71
C LEU A 63 -0.68 -16.48 -47.69
N GLU A 64 -0.95 -15.21 -47.42
CA GLU A 64 -0.29 -14.07 -48.05
C GLU A 64 0.31 -13.21 -46.95
N MET A 65 1.53 -12.72 -47.15
CA MET A 65 2.30 -11.98 -46.14
C MET A 65 2.71 -10.63 -46.71
N TYR A 66 2.52 -9.58 -45.93
CA TYR A 66 2.84 -8.20 -46.32
C TYR A 66 3.85 -7.61 -45.35
N GLY A 67 4.88 -6.92 -45.87
CA GLY A 67 5.94 -6.29 -45.10
C GLY A 67 6.78 -5.32 -45.94
N CYS A 68 7.73 -4.66 -45.29
CA CYS A 68 8.67 -3.74 -45.93
C CYS A 68 10.08 -4.35 -45.98
N GLN A 69 10.88 -3.98 -46.98
CA GLN A 69 12.29 -4.35 -47.01
C GLN A 69 13.05 -3.63 -45.88
N TYR A 70 13.91 -4.37 -45.18
CA TYR A 70 14.75 -3.87 -44.09
C TYR A 70 16.22 -3.93 -44.48
N THR A 71 16.96 -2.84 -44.25
CA THR A 71 18.40 -2.73 -44.50
C THR A 71 19.09 -2.21 -43.25
N SER A 72 20.25 -2.76 -42.90
CA SER A 72 20.96 -2.40 -41.68
C SER A 72 22.48 -2.52 -41.78
N ASP A 73 23.17 -1.77 -40.92
CA ASP A 73 24.62 -1.79 -40.79
C ASP A 73 25.05 -2.61 -39.58
N VAL A 74 25.78 -3.70 -39.83
CA VAL A 74 26.16 -4.68 -38.80
C VAL A 74 27.68 -4.78 -38.69
N ALA A 75 28.19 -4.94 -37.47
CA ALA A 75 29.59 -5.22 -37.15
C ALA A 75 29.71 -6.32 -36.09
N SER A 76 30.68 -7.22 -36.27
CA SER A 76 30.97 -8.32 -35.33
C SER A 76 32.19 -8.00 -34.46
N PHE A 77 32.08 -8.36 -33.18
CA PHE A 77 33.05 -8.17 -32.12
C PHE A 77 33.42 -9.52 -31.53
N ASP A 78 34.71 -9.85 -31.54
CA ASP A 78 35.24 -11.14 -31.09
C ASP A 78 35.75 -11.11 -29.63
N GLY A 79 35.64 -9.97 -28.95
CA GLY A 79 36.24 -9.72 -27.64
C GLY A 79 37.65 -9.14 -27.68
N ARG A 80 38.21 -8.87 -28.86
CA ARG A 80 39.50 -8.17 -29.06
C ARG A 80 39.33 -6.91 -29.89
N THR A 81 38.30 -6.87 -30.71
CA THR A 81 37.93 -5.74 -31.55
C THR A 81 37.36 -4.58 -30.74
N VAL A 82 37.81 -3.35 -31.06
CA VAL A 82 37.33 -2.11 -30.46
C VAL A 82 37.01 -1.10 -31.57
N LEU A 83 35.86 -0.44 -31.45
CA LEU A 83 35.49 0.69 -32.30
C LEU A 83 35.50 1.95 -31.43
N ILE A 84 36.31 2.94 -31.80
CA ILE A 84 36.44 4.20 -31.07
C ILE A 84 36.02 5.34 -31.99
N TYR A 85 35.06 6.13 -31.55
CA TYR A 85 34.65 7.36 -32.20
C TYR A 85 35.11 8.56 -31.37
N ARG A 86 35.71 9.56 -32.04
CA ARG A 86 36.22 10.78 -31.41
C ARG A 86 35.57 12.02 -32.01
N LEU A 87 35.04 12.89 -31.17
CA LEU A 87 34.53 14.20 -31.61
C LEU A 87 35.70 15.12 -31.96
N THR A 88 35.75 15.56 -33.23
CA THR A 88 36.82 16.43 -33.76
C THR A 88 36.51 17.93 -33.64
N ALA A 89 35.30 18.32 -33.22
CA ALA A 89 34.88 19.71 -33.02
C ALA A 89 34.31 19.89 -31.61
N TRP A 90 34.54 21.04 -30.98
CA TRP A 90 33.89 21.40 -29.72
C TRP A 90 32.39 21.60 -30.00
N PRO A 91 31.49 20.76 -29.45
CA PRO A 91 30.08 20.97 -29.65
C PRO A 91 29.63 22.23 -28.90
N ASN A 92 28.69 22.97 -29.48
CA ASN A 92 27.79 23.78 -28.65
C ASN A 92 27.04 22.82 -27.72
N TRP A 93 26.80 23.21 -26.47
CA TRP A 93 26.11 22.39 -25.48
C TRP A 93 24.87 21.71 -26.07
N SER A 94 24.84 20.38 -26.00
CA SER A 94 23.72 19.57 -26.44
C SER A 94 22.77 19.38 -25.25
N GLU A 95 21.54 19.92 -25.35
CA GLU A 95 20.48 19.65 -24.35
C GLU A 95 19.96 18.19 -24.46
N LYS A 96 20.36 17.48 -25.53
CA LYS A 96 19.87 16.15 -25.86
C LYS A 96 20.91 15.31 -26.61
N ASP A 97 21.34 14.21 -25.99
CA ASP A 97 22.14 13.18 -26.64
C ASP A 97 21.36 11.88 -26.75
N ILE A 98 21.43 11.27 -27.93
CA ILE A 98 20.78 9.99 -28.23
C ILE A 98 21.84 9.01 -28.74
N ILE A 99 22.00 7.90 -28.03
CA ILE A 99 22.75 6.74 -28.47
C ILE A 99 21.77 5.59 -28.65
N SER A 100 21.69 5.01 -29.83
CA SER A 100 20.87 3.82 -30.08
C SER A 100 21.67 2.76 -30.80
N LEU A 101 21.49 1.51 -30.40
CA LEU A 101 22.11 0.35 -31.04
C LEU A 101 21.24 -0.87 -30.85
N LYS A 102 21.39 -1.87 -31.72
CA LYS A 102 20.95 -3.23 -31.43
C LYS A 102 22.16 -4.10 -31.15
N PHE A 103 22.03 -5.07 -30.25
CA PHE A 103 23.09 -6.04 -30.00
C PHE A 103 22.55 -7.47 -29.98
N LYS A 104 23.42 -8.42 -30.27
CA LYS A 104 23.15 -9.86 -30.27
C LYS A 104 24.35 -10.62 -29.73
N THR A 105 24.16 -11.49 -28.73
CA THR A 105 25.27 -12.22 -28.09
C THR A 105 24.82 -13.55 -27.44
N MET A 106 25.76 -14.49 -27.28
CA MET A 106 25.63 -15.69 -26.42
C MET A 106 26.28 -15.52 -25.05
N LYS A 107 27.05 -14.45 -24.84
CA LYS A 107 27.76 -14.23 -23.58
C LYS A 107 26.85 -13.45 -22.65
N ASN A 108 26.71 -13.93 -21.42
CA ASN A 108 25.94 -13.27 -20.39
C ASN A 108 26.66 -12.06 -19.75
N SER A 109 27.89 -11.76 -20.18
CA SER A 109 28.66 -10.62 -19.68
C SER A 109 29.50 -9.98 -20.78
N GLY A 110 29.56 -8.65 -20.84
CA GLY A 110 30.40 -7.92 -21.80
C GLY A 110 30.16 -6.41 -21.80
N MET A 111 31.20 -5.59 -21.99
CA MET A 111 31.06 -4.13 -22.10
C MET A 111 30.58 -3.71 -23.50
N LEU A 112 29.38 -3.15 -23.60
CA LEU A 112 28.82 -2.70 -24.88
C LEU A 112 29.38 -1.34 -25.28
N LEU A 113 29.25 -0.37 -24.38
CA LEU A 113 29.57 1.03 -24.64
C LEU A 113 30.24 1.67 -23.41
N HIS A 114 31.29 2.43 -23.66
CA HIS A 114 31.91 3.33 -22.70
C HIS A 114 31.97 4.74 -23.31
N ALA A 115 31.29 5.68 -22.68
CA ALA A 115 31.24 7.08 -23.07
C ALA A 115 32.08 7.90 -22.10
N GLU A 116 33.14 8.52 -22.61
CA GLU A 116 34.01 9.43 -21.87
C GLU A 116 33.63 10.86 -22.23
N GLY A 117 33.49 11.71 -21.22
CA GLY A 117 33.30 13.14 -21.43
C GLY A 117 34.26 13.98 -20.60
N GLN A 118 33.96 15.28 -20.50
CA GLN A 118 34.85 16.23 -19.82
C GLN A 118 34.89 16.01 -18.29
N ARG A 119 35.98 16.43 -17.63
CA ARG A 119 36.18 16.42 -16.16
C ARG A 119 36.17 15.03 -15.50
N ASP A 120 36.77 14.02 -16.14
CA ASP A 120 36.90 12.64 -15.62
C ASP A 120 35.58 11.93 -15.29
N HIS A 121 34.48 12.33 -15.96
CA HIS A 121 33.21 11.63 -15.89
C HIS A 121 33.03 10.64 -17.05
N SER A 122 32.56 9.44 -16.74
CA SER A 122 32.22 8.44 -17.75
C SER A 122 30.90 7.73 -17.44
N LEU A 123 30.22 7.30 -18.52
CA LEU A 123 29.09 6.40 -18.48
C LEU A 123 29.48 5.08 -19.14
N THR A 124 29.24 3.96 -18.46
CA THR A 124 29.53 2.62 -18.98
C THR A 124 28.27 1.78 -19.00
N LEU A 125 27.91 1.28 -20.19
CA LEU A 125 26.84 0.32 -20.37
C LEU A 125 27.44 -1.08 -20.56
N MET A 126 27.12 -1.98 -19.64
CA MET A 126 27.62 -3.36 -19.66
C MET A 126 26.51 -4.38 -19.51
N LEU A 127 26.69 -5.50 -20.17
CA LEU A 127 25.92 -6.71 -19.93
C LEU A 127 26.56 -7.46 -18.74
N ASP A 128 25.75 -7.80 -17.74
CA ASP A 128 26.13 -8.66 -16.62
C ASP A 128 25.00 -9.62 -16.28
N LYS A 129 25.31 -10.91 -16.19
CA LYS A 129 24.33 -12.00 -16.00
C LYS A 129 23.08 -11.84 -16.90
N GLY A 130 23.27 -11.47 -18.16
CA GLY A 130 22.18 -11.30 -19.13
C GLY A 130 21.31 -10.05 -18.91
N ARG A 131 21.74 -9.08 -18.09
CA ARG A 131 21.05 -7.81 -17.81
C ARG A 131 21.94 -6.61 -18.17
N LEU A 132 21.35 -5.50 -18.61
CA LEU A 132 22.12 -4.29 -18.88
C LEU A 132 22.21 -3.42 -17.63
N LEU A 133 23.44 -3.10 -17.26
CA LEU A 133 23.79 -2.23 -16.14
C LEU A 133 24.45 -0.97 -16.69
N LEU A 134 23.96 0.19 -16.27
CA LEU A 134 24.53 1.49 -16.57
C LEU A 134 25.21 2.05 -15.33
N TYR A 135 26.53 2.26 -15.43
CA TYR A 135 27.35 2.82 -14.37
C TYR A 135 27.81 4.25 -14.69
N HIS A 136 27.86 5.08 -13.66
CA HIS A 136 28.51 6.38 -13.66
C HIS A 136 29.78 6.37 -12.81
N GLN A 137 30.82 7.04 -13.30
CA GLN A 137 32.09 7.17 -12.61
C GLN A 137 32.57 8.63 -12.64
N GLN A 138 33.25 9.05 -11.56
CA GLN A 138 33.85 10.37 -11.39
C GLN A 138 35.29 10.23 -10.83
N GLY A 139 36.29 10.62 -11.63
CA GLY A 139 37.69 10.74 -11.19
C GLY A 139 38.50 9.43 -11.05
N LEU A 140 39.83 9.55 -11.04
CA LEU A 140 40.80 8.43 -11.00
C LEU A 140 40.96 7.74 -9.62
N SER A 141 40.29 8.19 -8.55
CA SER A 141 40.63 7.82 -7.17
C SER A 141 39.49 7.21 -6.33
N SER A 142 38.32 6.94 -6.92
CA SER A 142 37.24 6.25 -6.19
C SER A 142 37.55 4.75 -6.11
N PHE A 143 38.13 4.32 -4.98
CA PHE A 143 38.30 2.90 -4.62
C PHE A 143 36.95 2.16 -4.44
N SER A 144 35.83 2.89 -4.39
CA SER A 144 34.48 2.35 -4.49
C SER A 144 34.04 2.33 -5.96
N GLY A 145 33.77 1.13 -6.50
CA GLY A 145 33.25 0.97 -7.86
C GLY A 145 32.10 1.91 -8.16
N GLY A 146 32.07 2.40 -9.40
CA GLY A 146 31.15 3.45 -9.87
C GLY A 146 29.69 3.26 -9.43
N GLN A 147 28.95 4.36 -9.36
CA GLN A 147 27.54 4.35 -8.98
C GLN A 147 26.72 3.65 -10.06
N LEU A 148 25.96 2.62 -9.69
CA LEU A 148 24.97 2.01 -10.56
C LEU A 148 23.79 3.00 -10.72
N LEU A 149 23.58 3.50 -11.93
CA LEU A 149 22.47 4.40 -12.24
C LEU A 149 21.20 3.63 -12.62
N ALA A 150 21.34 2.60 -13.46
CA ALA A 150 20.21 1.87 -14.01
C ALA A 150 20.53 0.38 -14.21
N SER A 151 19.52 -0.47 -14.07
CA SER A 151 19.57 -1.89 -14.44
C SER A 151 18.29 -2.22 -15.20
N LEU A 152 18.40 -2.72 -16.44
CA LEU A 152 17.23 -3.01 -17.28
C LEU A 152 17.45 -4.21 -18.21
N GLY A 153 16.37 -4.92 -18.52
CA GLY A 153 16.37 -6.12 -19.35
C GLY A 153 16.80 -7.37 -18.60
N SER A 154 16.55 -8.53 -19.19
CA SER A 154 16.94 -9.85 -18.68
C SER A 154 17.05 -10.86 -19.81
N LEU A 155 17.83 -11.92 -19.59
CA LEU A 155 18.06 -13.01 -20.54
C LEU A 155 18.55 -12.53 -21.92
N LEU A 156 19.29 -11.42 -21.97
CA LEU A 156 19.75 -10.77 -23.21
C LEU A 156 20.92 -11.51 -23.90
N ASP A 157 21.23 -12.73 -23.44
CA ASP A 157 22.25 -13.64 -23.96
C ASP A 157 21.64 -14.78 -24.81
N ASP A 158 20.47 -14.53 -25.40
CA ASP A 158 19.63 -15.50 -26.08
C ASP A 158 19.88 -15.64 -27.60
N LEU A 159 20.92 -15.00 -28.14
CA LEU A 159 21.24 -14.95 -29.58
C LEU A 159 20.20 -14.28 -30.47
N HIS A 160 19.42 -13.36 -29.94
CA HIS A 160 18.56 -12.51 -30.75
C HIS A 160 18.99 -11.05 -30.68
N TRP A 161 18.44 -10.25 -31.58
CA TRP A 161 18.63 -8.81 -31.56
C TRP A 161 17.80 -8.18 -30.44
N HIS A 162 18.48 -7.38 -29.64
CA HIS A 162 17.88 -6.54 -28.61
C HIS A 162 18.14 -5.07 -28.92
N ASP A 163 17.09 -4.26 -28.85
CA ASP A 163 17.14 -2.81 -29.07
C ASP A 163 17.57 -2.11 -27.79
N VAL A 164 18.55 -1.22 -27.87
CA VAL A 164 19.00 -0.39 -26.75
C VAL A 164 19.02 1.07 -27.17
N LYS A 165 18.41 1.93 -26.37
CA LYS A 165 18.43 3.37 -26.57
C LYS A 165 18.74 4.09 -25.26
N LEU A 166 19.75 4.94 -25.29
CA LEU A 166 20.12 5.87 -24.23
C LEU A 166 19.76 7.27 -24.70
N GLU A 167 18.83 7.93 -24.00
CA GLU A 167 18.38 9.29 -24.33
C GLU A 167 18.52 10.18 -23.11
N ARG A 168 19.42 11.16 -23.19
CA ARG A 168 19.58 12.17 -22.15
C ARG A 168 18.71 13.38 -22.47
N LEU A 169 17.91 13.82 -21.50
CA LEU A 169 17.07 15.01 -21.55
C LEU A 169 17.31 15.82 -20.26
N ASN A 170 18.12 16.87 -20.33
CA ASN A 170 18.48 17.71 -19.18
C ASN A 170 19.04 16.87 -18.00
N SER A 171 18.35 16.87 -16.85
CA SER A 171 18.70 16.13 -15.62
C SER A 171 18.18 14.68 -15.59
N HIS A 172 17.57 14.20 -16.68
CA HIS A 172 17.02 12.85 -16.78
C HIS A 172 17.69 12.05 -17.90
N LEU A 173 17.86 10.75 -17.66
CA LEU A 173 18.39 9.79 -18.61
C LEU A 173 17.40 8.65 -18.76
N ASN A 174 16.95 8.41 -19.97
CA ASN A 174 16.09 7.30 -20.32
C ASN A 174 16.94 6.18 -20.90
N LEU A 175 16.94 5.02 -20.24
CA LEU A 175 17.48 3.78 -20.78
C LEU A 175 16.30 2.92 -21.26
N THR A 176 16.22 2.67 -22.55
CA THR A 176 15.26 1.76 -23.16
C THR A 176 15.96 0.48 -23.58
N VAL A 177 15.40 -0.67 -23.20
CA VAL A 177 15.81 -2.00 -23.66
C VAL A 177 14.57 -2.71 -24.21
N ASP A 178 14.61 -3.06 -25.49
CA ASP A 178 13.48 -3.56 -26.28
C ASP A 178 12.25 -2.64 -26.17
N LYS A 179 11.24 -3.04 -25.40
CA LYS A 179 9.99 -2.28 -25.19
C LYS A 179 9.96 -1.53 -23.85
N ASN A 180 10.89 -1.82 -22.94
CA ASN A 180 10.88 -1.29 -21.58
C ASN A 180 11.77 -0.06 -21.49
N THR A 181 11.29 1.02 -20.86
CA THR A 181 12.07 2.24 -20.64
C THR A 181 12.13 2.56 -19.15
N LEU A 182 13.33 2.79 -18.63
CA LEU A 182 13.58 3.24 -17.28
C LEU A 182 14.16 4.65 -17.32
N GLN A 183 13.51 5.58 -16.61
CA GLN A 183 14.00 6.95 -16.45
C GLN A 183 14.75 7.08 -15.12
N VAL A 184 15.95 7.64 -15.17
CA VAL A 184 16.80 7.85 -14.00
C VAL A 184 17.18 9.32 -13.90
N ARG A 185 17.17 9.86 -12.67
CA ARG A 185 17.68 11.19 -12.41
C ARG A 185 19.20 11.14 -12.39
N VAL A 186 19.80 11.98 -13.19
CA VAL A 186 21.25 12.07 -13.34
C VAL A 186 21.78 13.06 -12.29
N PRO A 187 22.95 12.80 -11.66
CA PRO A 187 23.60 13.78 -10.78
C PRO A 187 23.69 15.16 -11.45
N ASP A 188 23.48 16.24 -10.70
CA ASP A 188 23.43 17.61 -11.24
C ASP A 188 24.75 17.98 -11.96
N GLU A 189 25.87 17.34 -11.62
CA GLU A 189 27.18 17.52 -12.27
C GLU A 189 27.24 16.97 -13.71
N LEU A 190 26.37 16.00 -14.03
CA LEU A 190 26.28 15.35 -15.34
C LEU A 190 25.23 16.01 -16.26
N SER A 191 24.43 16.96 -15.75
CA SER A 191 23.43 17.66 -16.57
C SER A 191 24.05 18.57 -17.64
N GLN A 192 25.34 18.89 -17.51
CA GLN A 192 26.14 19.69 -18.46
C GLN A 192 27.32 18.90 -19.07
N TRP A 193 27.28 17.58 -19.03
CA TRP A 193 28.36 16.71 -19.52
C TRP A 193 28.30 16.55 -21.05
N ASP A 194 29.42 16.57 -21.77
CA ASP A 194 29.44 16.31 -23.22
C ASP A 194 30.36 15.13 -23.52
N ILE A 195 29.92 14.24 -24.40
CA ILE A 195 30.67 13.04 -24.78
C ILE A 195 31.77 13.42 -25.78
N HIS A 196 33.03 13.17 -25.40
CA HIS A 196 34.20 13.41 -26.25
C HIS A 196 34.63 12.16 -27.03
N GLN A 197 34.55 11.00 -26.38
CA GLN A 197 34.96 9.72 -26.94
C GLN A 197 33.93 8.65 -26.62
N LEU A 198 33.55 7.88 -27.64
CA LEU A 198 32.74 6.67 -27.50
C LEU A 198 33.61 5.46 -27.84
N SER A 199 33.78 4.55 -26.88
CA SER A 199 34.48 3.27 -27.06
C SER A 199 33.48 2.13 -27.01
N LEU A 200 33.54 1.21 -27.98
CA LEU A 200 32.61 0.09 -28.11
C LEU A 200 33.35 -1.24 -28.11
N GLY A 201 32.79 -2.20 -27.39
CA GLY A 201 33.27 -3.58 -27.32
C GLY A 201 34.41 -3.84 -26.34
N ALA A 202 35.35 -2.90 -26.17
CA ALA A 202 36.30 -2.90 -25.06
C ALA A 202 36.77 -1.48 -24.70
N VAL A 203 37.37 -1.29 -23.52
CA VAL A 203 38.04 -0.05 -23.11
C VAL A 203 39.55 -0.23 -23.21
N GLN A 204 40.25 0.72 -23.83
CA GLN A 204 41.70 0.70 -23.94
C GLN A 204 42.33 1.24 -22.65
N SER A 205 43.01 0.39 -21.88
CA SER A 205 43.74 0.81 -20.67
C SER A 205 45.18 1.19 -21.03
N HIS A 206 45.46 2.50 -21.12
CA HIS A 206 46.82 3.01 -21.22
C HIS A 206 47.41 3.22 -19.82
N GLY A 207 47.96 2.15 -19.22
CA GLY A 207 48.80 2.21 -18.00
C GLY A 207 48.03 2.41 -16.68
N LEU A 208 48.26 1.52 -15.70
CA LEU A 208 47.76 1.52 -14.30
C LEU A 208 46.23 1.65 -14.06
N GLN A 209 45.44 2.03 -15.05
CA GLN A 209 43.98 2.13 -15.02
C GLN A 209 43.35 0.78 -15.37
N LYS A 210 42.84 0.05 -14.37
CA LYS A 210 41.84 -0.99 -14.60
C LYS A 210 40.46 -0.35 -14.40
N PRO A 211 39.50 -0.47 -15.34
CA PRO A 211 38.10 -0.26 -15.00
C PRO A 211 37.73 -1.17 -13.80
N VAL A 212 36.90 -0.67 -12.89
CA VAL A 212 36.68 -1.26 -11.55
C VAL A 212 36.13 -2.70 -11.58
N LEU A 213 35.48 -3.10 -12.67
CA LEU A 213 35.03 -4.47 -12.86
C LEU A 213 36.03 -5.16 -13.79
N SER A 214 36.30 -6.45 -13.57
CA SER A 214 36.99 -7.30 -14.55
C SER A 214 36.11 -7.43 -15.80
N SER A 215 35.90 -6.33 -16.54
CA SER A 215 34.91 -6.24 -17.60
C SER A 215 35.42 -7.10 -18.75
N ARG A 216 34.74 -8.21 -18.97
CA ARG A 216 34.99 -9.03 -20.15
C ARG A 216 34.63 -8.17 -21.37
N ASN A 217 35.46 -8.24 -22.40
CA ASN A 217 35.18 -7.56 -23.65
C ASN A 217 33.93 -8.15 -24.31
N PHE A 218 33.19 -7.35 -25.04
CA PHE A 218 31.98 -7.81 -25.73
C PHE A 218 32.33 -8.79 -26.85
N HIS A 219 31.57 -9.87 -26.89
CA HIS A 219 31.65 -10.88 -27.93
C HIS A 219 30.24 -11.08 -28.50
N GLY A 220 30.02 -10.68 -29.75
CA GLY A 220 28.70 -10.62 -30.35
C GLY A 220 28.65 -9.68 -31.54
N CYS A 221 27.45 -9.26 -31.92
CA CYS A 221 27.22 -8.35 -33.05
C CYS A 221 26.51 -7.08 -32.58
N LEU A 222 26.85 -5.96 -33.20
CA LEU A 222 26.15 -4.69 -33.07
C LEU A 222 25.53 -4.30 -34.42
N GLU A 223 24.34 -3.74 -34.38
CA GLU A 223 23.59 -3.29 -35.56
C GLU A 223 23.06 -1.87 -35.35
N ASN A 224 23.11 -1.04 -36.41
CA ASN A 224 22.60 0.33 -36.44
C ASN A 224 23.02 1.17 -35.24
N LEU A 225 24.32 1.16 -34.93
CA LEU A 225 24.90 2.00 -33.90
C LEU A 225 24.87 3.46 -34.35
N ILE A 226 23.96 4.22 -33.76
CA ILE A 226 23.66 5.61 -34.08
C ILE A 226 23.95 6.48 -32.87
N TYR A 227 24.71 7.56 -33.09
CA TYR A 227 24.92 8.63 -32.13
C TYR A 227 24.52 9.96 -32.77
N ASN A 228 23.50 10.64 -32.21
CA ASN A 228 22.99 11.92 -32.73
C ASN A 228 22.84 11.92 -34.27
N ASP A 229 22.10 10.94 -34.78
CA ASP A 229 21.84 10.69 -36.22
C ASP A 229 23.04 10.22 -37.08
N LEU A 230 24.23 10.05 -36.49
CA LEU A 230 25.40 9.51 -37.17
C LEU A 230 25.52 8.00 -36.96
N ASN A 231 25.49 7.22 -38.04
CA ASN A 231 25.73 5.77 -38.01
C ASN A 231 27.23 5.47 -37.98
N LEU A 232 27.74 5.06 -36.82
CA LEU A 232 29.17 4.86 -36.59
C LEU A 232 29.71 3.61 -37.32
N ILE A 233 28.88 2.61 -37.59
CA ILE A 233 29.28 1.42 -38.35
C ILE A 233 29.44 1.76 -39.83
N ASP A 234 28.53 2.56 -40.40
CA ASP A 234 28.66 3.06 -41.77
C ASP A 234 29.91 3.93 -41.95
N LEU A 235 30.20 4.81 -40.97
CA LEU A 235 31.44 5.59 -40.96
C LEU A 235 32.70 4.71 -40.90
N ALA A 236 32.66 3.63 -40.11
CA ALA A 236 33.74 2.65 -40.05
C ALA A 236 33.92 1.92 -41.39
N LYS A 237 32.84 1.49 -42.05
CA LYS A 237 32.88 0.87 -43.39
C LYS A 237 33.52 1.80 -44.44
N LYS A 238 33.28 3.10 -44.30
CA LYS A 238 33.79 4.15 -45.19
C LYS A 238 35.20 4.65 -44.83
N ASN A 239 35.85 4.09 -43.79
CA ASN A 239 37.16 4.52 -43.29
C ASN A 239 37.23 6.03 -42.97
N ASN A 240 36.19 6.58 -42.32
CA ASN A 240 36.18 7.98 -41.91
C ASN A 240 37.19 8.27 -40.78
N HIS A 241 37.93 9.39 -40.85
CA HIS A 241 38.93 9.79 -39.85
C HIS A 241 38.41 9.95 -38.40
N GLN A 242 37.11 10.15 -38.20
CA GLN A 242 36.50 10.29 -36.87
C GLN A 242 36.29 8.96 -36.16
N VAL A 243 36.34 7.84 -36.90
CA VAL A 243 36.16 6.48 -36.36
C VAL A 243 37.44 5.69 -36.57
N SER A 244 37.99 5.14 -35.48
CA SER A 244 39.12 4.23 -35.52
C SER A 244 38.68 2.82 -35.13
N VAL A 245 39.10 1.85 -35.94
CA VAL A 245 38.85 0.43 -35.73
C VAL A 245 40.16 -0.23 -35.32
N MET A 246 40.16 -0.89 -34.15
CA MET A 246 41.30 -1.67 -33.67
C MET A 246 40.91 -3.16 -33.65
N GLY A 247 41.74 -4.01 -34.26
CA GLY A 247 41.42 -5.43 -34.46
C GLY A 247 40.79 -5.69 -35.83
N ASN A 248 40.23 -6.89 -36.02
CA ASN A 248 39.63 -7.31 -37.28
C ASN A 248 38.10 -7.25 -37.18
N VAL A 249 37.48 -6.17 -37.66
CA VAL A 249 36.01 -6.05 -37.73
C VAL A 249 35.53 -6.75 -38.99
N THR A 250 34.58 -7.68 -38.83
CA THR A 250 33.78 -8.17 -39.95
C THR A 250 32.43 -7.46 -39.96
N PHE A 251 32.05 -6.89 -41.11
CA PHE A 251 30.78 -6.17 -41.28
C PHE A 251 29.62 -7.12 -41.62
N SER A 252 29.57 -8.23 -40.89
CA SER A 252 28.57 -9.29 -40.99
C SER A 252 28.46 -9.99 -39.65
N CYS A 253 27.27 -10.38 -39.23
CA CYS A 253 27.11 -11.20 -38.03
C CYS A 253 27.23 -12.69 -38.40
N ALA A 254 28.30 -13.35 -37.94
CA ALA A 254 28.46 -14.79 -38.09
C ALA A 254 27.88 -15.50 -36.86
N GLU A 255 27.04 -16.51 -37.07
CA GLU A 255 26.39 -17.21 -35.97
C GLU A 255 27.12 -18.49 -35.54
N PRO A 256 27.22 -18.74 -34.24
CA PRO A 256 27.57 -20.05 -33.71
C PRO A 256 26.35 -21.00 -33.78
N GLY A 257 26.54 -22.20 -34.32
CA GLY A 257 25.50 -23.25 -34.45
C GLY A 257 25.10 -23.93 -33.14
N SER A 258 24.65 -23.15 -32.14
CA SER A 258 24.25 -23.66 -30.83
C SER A 258 22.73 -23.86 -30.78
N VAL A 259 22.27 -25.09 -31.01
CA VAL A 259 20.85 -25.46 -30.91
C VAL A 259 20.49 -25.73 -29.45
N ALA A 260 19.48 -25.03 -28.94
CA ALA A 260 18.92 -25.25 -27.61
C ALA A 260 17.61 -26.05 -27.67
N VAL A 261 17.31 -26.75 -26.59
CA VAL A 261 16.08 -27.53 -26.41
C VAL A 261 15.38 -27.05 -25.15
N THR A 262 14.07 -26.77 -25.25
CA THR A 262 13.22 -26.45 -24.11
C THR A 262 12.44 -27.68 -23.66
N PHE A 263 12.55 -28.00 -22.38
CA PHE A 263 11.73 -28.98 -21.67
C PHE A 263 10.54 -28.22 -21.06
N THR A 264 9.38 -28.33 -21.69
CA THR A 264 8.21 -27.48 -21.38
C THR A 264 7.45 -27.95 -20.13
N ASP A 265 7.42 -29.26 -19.88
CA ASP A 265 6.67 -29.89 -18.80
C ASP A 265 7.55 -30.89 -18.04
N SER A 266 7.14 -31.23 -16.82
CA SER A 266 7.64 -32.32 -16.00
C SER A 266 7.63 -33.70 -16.67
N GLN A 267 6.83 -33.89 -17.73
CA GLN A 267 6.81 -35.11 -18.55
C GLN A 267 7.77 -35.08 -19.75
N SER A 268 8.45 -33.95 -19.98
CA SER A 268 9.39 -33.79 -21.08
C SER A 268 10.61 -34.68 -20.89
N PHE A 269 11.01 -35.39 -21.95
CA PHE A 269 12.24 -36.18 -21.93
C PHE A 269 12.90 -36.23 -23.30
N LEU A 270 14.23 -36.40 -23.30
CA LEU A 270 15.04 -36.75 -24.45
C LEU A 270 15.79 -38.04 -24.17
N GLN A 271 15.55 -39.08 -24.96
CA GLN A 271 16.22 -40.36 -24.91
C GLN A 271 17.28 -40.44 -26.03
N LEU A 272 18.53 -40.69 -25.66
CA LEU A 272 19.64 -40.90 -26.60
C LEU A 272 20.27 -42.29 -26.41
N PRO A 273 20.69 -42.95 -27.51
CA PRO A 273 21.38 -44.23 -27.44
C PRO A 273 22.81 -44.07 -26.92
N GLY A 274 23.31 -45.08 -26.20
CA GLY A 274 24.69 -45.11 -25.72
C GLY A 274 25.73 -45.34 -26.82
N LEU A 275 26.98 -44.98 -26.53
CA LEU A 275 28.10 -45.16 -27.46
C LEU A 275 28.80 -46.51 -27.25
N THR A 276 29.33 -47.08 -28.34
CA THR A 276 30.10 -48.34 -28.30
C THR A 276 31.44 -48.21 -27.57
N SER A 277 31.99 -46.99 -27.49
CA SER A 277 33.24 -46.63 -26.78
C SER A 277 33.17 -46.87 -25.27
N TRP A 278 31.99 -46.83 -24.67
CA TRP A 278 31.77 -46.97 -23.22
C TRP A 278 32.10 -48.36 -22.67
N SER A 279 32.24 -49.35 -23.55
CA SER A 279 32.79 -50.67 -23.20
C SER A 279 34.19 -50.62 -22.58
N SER A 280 34.91 -49.48 -22.73
CA SER A 280 36.25 -49.23 -22.18
C SER A 280 36.27 -48.69 -20.74
N GLY A 281 35.10 -48.41 -20.15
CA GLY A 281 34.99 -47.91 -18.76
C GLY A 281 35.29 -46.42 -18.56
N ILE A 282 35.42 -45.64 -19.64
CA ILE A 282 35.58 -44.18 -19.60
C ILE A 282 34.31 -43.54 -20.17
N LEU A 283 33.74 -42.58 -19.42
CA LEU A 283 32.53 -41.84 -19.79
C LEU A 283 32.80 -40.35 -19.64
N SER A 284 32.40 -39.56 -20.64
CA SER A 284 32.31 -38.10 -20.49
C SER A 284 30.98 -37.60 -21.04
N LEU A 285 30.12 -37.11 -20.16
CA LEU A 285 28.85 -36.49 -20.52
C LEU A 285 28.94 -34.99 -20.20
N ALA A 286 28.61 -34.14 -21.17
CA ALA A 286 28.56 -32.71 -20.95
C ALA A 286 27.25 -32.12 -21.48
N LEU A 287 26.73 -31.11 -20.78
CA LEU A 287 25.59 -30.31 -21.21
C LEU A 287 25.69 -28.90 -20.59
N GLN A 288 24.96 -27.95 -21.17
CA GLN A 288 24.62 -26.70 -20.51
C GLN A 288 23.12 -26.70 -20.20
N PHE A 289 22.73 -26.17 -19.04
CA PHE A 289 21.32 -25.99 -18.68
C PHE A 289 21.07 -24.60 -18.08
N ARG A 290 19.83 -24.13 -18.19
CA ARG A 290 19.32 -22.98 -17.42
C ARG A 290 17.87 -23.21 -17.00
N THR A 291 17.52 -22.80 -15.79
CA THR A 291 16.17 -22.93 -15.23
C THR A 291 15.92 -21.91 -14.12
N TRP A 292 14.65 -21.68 -13.80
CA TRP A 292 14.22 -20.97 -12.59
C TRP A 292 13.81 -21.92 -11.45
N ASN A 293 13.59 -23.20 -11.76
CA ASN A 293 13.13 -24.18 -10.78
C ASN A 293 14.27 -24.56 -9.82
N LYS A 294 13.95 -24.67 -8.54
CA LYS A 294 14.92 -25.10 -7.50
C LYS A 294 15.29 -26.59 -7.57
N ALA A 295 14.47 -27.38 -8.25
CA ALA A 295 14.66 -28.83 -8.40
C ALA A 295 14.21 -29.35 -9.77
N GLY A 296 14.82 -30.44 -10.25
CA GLY A 296 14.47 -31.12 -11.50
C GLY A 296 15.52 -32.12 -11.96
N LEU A 297 15.10 -33.22 -12.59
CA LEU A 297 15.99 -34.27 -13.11
C LEU A 297 16.73 -33.82 -14.39
N LEU A 298 18.05 -33.70 -14.37
CA LEU A 298 18.82 -33.35 -15.57
C LEU A 298 19.12 -34.55 -16.45
N LEU A 299 19.66 -35.63 -15.88
CA LEU A 299 19.92 -36.87 -16.62
C LEU A 299 19.81 -38.12 -15.75
N THR A 300 19.48 -39.25 -16.36
CA THR A 300 19.48 -40.57 -15.72
C THR A 300 19.77 -41.69 -16.71
N PHE A 301 20.37 -42.77 -16.21
CA PHE A 301 20.61 -44.00 -16.96
C PHE A 301 20.74 -45.20 -15.99
N GLU A 302 20.41 -46.38 -16.48
CA GLU A 302 20.52 -47.65 -15.76
C GLU A 302 21.92 -48.28 -15.89
N LEU A 303 22.34 -49.04 -14.88
CA LEU A 303 23.58 -49.80 -14.82
C LEU A 303 23.27 -51.29 -15.02
N PRO A 304 23.43 -51.83 -16.25
CA PRO A 304 22.92 -53.16 -16.60
C PRO A 304 23.52 -54.30 -15.78
N GLN A 305 24.79 -54.18 -15.37
CA GLN A 305 25.50 -55.21 -14.61
C GLN A 305 25.21 -55.16 -13.10
N GLN A 306 24.75 -54.03 -12.57
CA GLN A 306 24.61 -53.78 -11.13
C GLN A 306 23.16 -53.55 -10.67
N LYS A 307 22.15 -53.67 -11.55
CA LYS A 307 20.73 -53.39 -11.25
C LYS A 307 20.54 -52.12 -10.42
N GLY A 308 21.27 -51.07 -10.79
CA GLY A 308 21.24 -49.77 -10.12
C GLY A 308 21.14 -48.67 -11.17
N SER A 309 20.82 -47.46 -10.73
CA SER A 309 20.61 -46.30 -11.60
C SER A 309 21.43 -45.12 -11.14
N VAL A 310 21.79 -44.26 -12.10
CA VAL A 310 22.44 -42.98 -11.85
C VAL A 310 21.44 -41.86 -12.10
N TRP A 311 21.37 -40.89 -11.18
CA TRP A 311 20.55 -39.70 -11.33
C TRP A 311 21.39 -38.45 -11.10
N LEU A 312 21.41 -37.54 -12.07
CA LEU A 312 21.88 -36.18 -11.90
C LEU A 312 20.67 -35.25 -11.88
N TYR A 313 20.49 -34.53 -10.79
CA TYR A 313 19.32 -33.69 -10.58
C TYR A 313 19.69 -32.42 -9.83
N LEU A 314 18.87 -31.40 -9.99
CA LEU A 314 18.92 -30.19 -9.20
C LEU A 314 18.07 -30.40 -7.93
N ASN A 315 18.58 -30.00 -6.77
CA ASN A 315 17.82 -29.92 -5.52
C ASN A 315 18.36 -28.81 -4.63
N ASP A 316 17.47 -28.00 -4.05
CA ASP A 316 17.82 -26.79 -3.29
C ASP A 316 18.87 -25.93 -4.00
N THR A 317 18.70 -25.72 -5.32
CA THR A 317 19.60 -24.90 -6.16
C THR A 317 21.03 -25.45 -6.33
N ARG A 318 21.29 -26.69 -5.90
CA ARG A 318 22.58 -27.38 -6.06
C ARG A 318 22.46 -28.59 -6.98
N LEU A 319 23.51 -28.87 -7.73
CA LEU A 319 23.58 -30.08 -8.55
C LEU A 319 23.91 -31.26 -7.65
N ARG A 320 23.12 -32.34 -7.74
CA ARG A 320 23.34 -33.57 -7.00
C ARG A 320 23.42 -34.77 -7.94
N LEU A 321 24.37 -35.64 -7.69
CA LEU A 321 24.52 -36.92 -8.36
C LEU A 321 24.27 -38.02 -7.34
N ARG A 322 23.27 -38.87 -7.59
CA ARG A 322 22.99 -40.06 -6.80
C ARG A 322 23.26 -41.31 -7.63
N VAL A 323 24.06 -42.23 -7.07
CA VAL A 323 24.31 -43.56 -7.66
C VAL A 323 23.69 -44.60 -6.73
N SER A 324 22.74 -45.39 -7.23
CA SER A 324 22.19 -46.55 -6.51
C SER A 324 22.88 -47.84 -6.91
N LYS A 325 23.09 -48.72 -5.94
CA LYS A 325 23.63 -50.07 -6.13
C LYS A 325 22.55 -51.12 -5.82
N ALA A 326 22.72 -52.34 -6.34
CA ALA A 326 21.80 -53.47 -6.12
C ALA A 326 21.55 -53.83 -4.64
N ASP A 327 22.46 -53.46 -3.73
CA ASP A 327 22.34 -53.72 -2.29
C ASP A 327 21.47 -52.69 -1.54
N GLY A 328 20.91 -51.71 -2.25
CA GLY A 328 20.12 -50.61 -1.67
C GLY A 328 20.96 -49.48 -1.09
N THR A 329 22.29 -49.54 -1.21
CA THR A 329 23.16 -48.42 -0.82
C THR A 329 23.14 -47.33 -1.90
N HIS A 330 23.20 -46.08 -1.44
CA HIS A 330 23.22 -44.90 -2.31
C HIS A 330 24.43 -44.04 -1.98
N LEU A 331 25.07 -43.52 -3.02
CA LEU A 331 26.15 -42.55 -2.90
C LEU A 331 25.67 -41.24 -3.49
N GLU A 332 26.00 -40.13 -2.82
CA GLU A 332 25.54 -38.81 -3.22
C GLU A 332 26.74 -37.85 -3.30
N LEU A 333 26.85 -37.14 -4.42
CA LEU A 333 27.77 -36.03 -4.62
C LEU A 333 26.97 -34.75 -4.82
N SER A 334 27.50 -33.62 -4.39
CA SER A 334 26.90 -32.31 -4.62
C SER A 334 27.92 -31.29 -5.10
N ALA A 335 27.58 -30.48 -6.11
CA ALA A 335 28.42 -29.42 -6.65
C ALA A 335 27.59 -28.17 -7.00
N GLY A 336 28.23 -27.00 -6.94
CA GLY A 336 27.61 -25.71 -7.26
C GLY A 336 26.57 -25.22 -6.23
N SER A 337 26.08 -24.00 -6.45
CA SER A 337 25.04 -23.35 -5.64
C SER A 337 24.35 -22.25 -6.42
N GLY A 338 23.04 -22.04 -6.21
CA GLY A 338 22.29 -20.98 -6.88
C GLY A 338 22.07 -21.23 -8.37
N LEU A 339 22.05 -22.49 -8.81
CA LEU A 339 22.00 -22.86 -10.24
C LEU A 339 20.60 -22.69 -10.90
N ASN A 340 19.72 -21.93 -10.25
CA ASN A 340 18.36 -21.62 -10.70
C ASN A 340 18.18 -20.10 -10.91
N ASP A 341 19.22 -19.43 -11.37
CA ASP A 341 19.31 -17.98 -11.58
C ASP A 341 19.00 -17.55 -13.03
N GLY A 342 18.48 -18.49 -13.85
CA GLY A 342 18.18 -18.28 -15.26
C GLY A 342 19.43 -18.20 -16.16
N GLN A 343 20.64 -18.32 -15.62
CA GLN A 343 21.88 -18.31 -16.40
C GLN A 343 22.22 -19.69 -16.95
N TRP A 344 22.99 -19.72 -18.03
CA TRP A 344 23.55 -20.97 -18.57
C TRP A 344 24.67 -21.49 -17.67
N HIS A 345 24.45 -22.67 -17.07
CA HIS A 345 25.47 -23.41 -16.32
C HIS A 345 25.97 -24.59 -17.14
N SER A 346 27.29 -24.78 -17.17
CA SER A 346 27.92 -25.95 -17.77
C SER A 346 28.08 -27.07 -16.76
N VAL A 347 27.73 -28.29 -17.16
CA VAL A 347 27.81 -29.48 -16.34
C VAL A 347 28.55 -30.56 -17.09
N GLU A 348 29.59 -31.10 -16.44
CA GLU A 348 30.37 -32.23 -16.95
C GLU A 348 30.34 -33.37 -15.93
N LEU A 349 29.92 -34.55 -16.35
CA LEU A 349 30.00 -35.81 -15.61
C LEU A 349 31.07 -36.68 -16.26
N ASN A 350 32.17 -36.91 -15.55
CA ASN A 350 33.29 -37.69 -16.05
C ASN A 350 33.49 -38.94 -15.17
N SER A 351 33.58 -40.12 -15.81
CA SER A 351 33.99 -41.37 -15.17
C SER A 351 35.30 -41.83 -15.78
N GLY A 352 36.35 -41.94 -14.94
CA GLY A 352 37.59 -42.63 -15.26
C GLY A 352 37.56 -44.09 -14.79
N GLN A 353 38.72 -44.74 -14.78
CA GLN A 353 38.85 -46.14 -14.34
C GLN A 353 38.47 -46.35 -12.87
N ASP A 354 38.81 -45.39 -11.99
CA ASP A 354 38.60 -45.50 -10.53
C ASP A 354 37.91 -44.29 -9.90
N HIS A 355 37.51 -43.29 -10.68
CA HIS A 355 36.89 -42.07 -10.13
C HIS A 355 35.73 -41.57 -10.99
N LEU A 356 34.73 -41.01 -10.31
CA LEU A 356 33.58 -40.34 -10.88
C LEU A 356 33.58 -38.90 -10.38
N SER A 357 33.49 -37.93 -11.28
CA SER A 357 33.44 -36.51 -10.94
C SER A 357 32.30 -35.79 -11.63
N ILE A 358 31.69 -34.84 -10.91
CA ILE A 358 30.79 -33.83 -11.45
C ILE A 358 31.46 -32.47 -11.33
N THR A 359 31.47 -31.71 -12.42
CA THR A 359 32.00 -30.34 -12.48
C THR A 359 30.93 -29.40 -12.97
N VAL A 360 30.77 -28.26 -12.29
CA VAL A 360 29.88 -27.16 -12.67
C VAL A 360 30.72 -25.93 -13.01
N ASP A 361 30.48 -25.24 -14.13
CA ASP A 361 31.09 -23.93 -14.51
C ASP A 361 32.61 -23.79 -14.55
N LYS A 362 33.37 -24.83 -14.20
CA LYS A 362 34.85 -24.89 -14.18
C LYS A 362 35.50 -23.90 -13.19
N ASP A 363 34.77 -23.47 -12.16
CA ASP A 363 35.26 -22.59 -11.09
C ASP A 363 35.89 -23.37 -9.90
N GLU A 364 36.64 -22.70 -9.03
CA GLU A 364 37.21 -23.30 -7.81
C GLU A 364 36.11 -23.76 -6.83
N GLY A 365 36.17 -25.01 -6.36
CA GLY A 365 35.14 -25.61 -5.50
C GLY A 365 33.92 -26.18 -6.25
N ALA A 366 33.93 -26.13 -7.58
CA ALA A 366 32.80 -26.54 -8.42
C ALA A 366 32.88 -28.00 -8.91
N THR A 367 33.91 -28.76 -8.50
CA THR A 367 34.08 -30.19 -8.79
C THR A 367 33.92 -31.04 -7.54
N ALA A 368 33.05 -32.05 -7.59
CA ALA A 368 32.95 -33.10 -6.57
C ALA A 368 33.33 -34.45 -7.19
N GLN A 369 34.11 -35.25 -6.47
CA GLN A 369 34.63 -36.54 -6.96
C GLN A 369 34.50 -37.66 -5.93
N ILE A 370 34.32 -38.90 -6.41
CA ILE A 370 34.29 -40.11 -5.60
C ILE A 370 35.01 -41.25 -6.31
N SER A 371 35.61 -42.16 -5.55
CA SER A 371 36.38 -43.28 -6.11
C SER A 371 35.52 -44.51 -6.38
N ILE A 372 34.71 -44.50 -7.44
CA ILE A 372 33.88 -45.64 -7.88
C ILE A 372 33.93 -45.82 -9.40
N PRO A 373 34.05 -47.07 -9.90
CA PRO A 373 33.91 -47.37 -11.32
C PRO A 373 32.44 -47.50 -11.73
N LEU A 374 32.10 -47.02 -12.93
CA LEU A 374 30.80 -47.18 -13.59
C LEU A 374 30.94 -48.06 -14.85
N PRO A 375 30.69 -49.38 -14.78
CA PRO A 375 30.75 -50.24 -15.94
C PRO A 375 29.49 -50.05 -16.82
N LEU A 376 29.65 -49.36 -17.94
CA LEU A 376 28.59 -49.12 -18.93
C LEU A 376 28.72 -50.04 -20.15
N THR A 377 27.59 -50.29 -20.81
CA THR A 377 27.54 -51.07 -22.06
C THR A 377 26.93 -50.24 -23.20
N ALA A 378 27.21 -50.63 -24.45
CA ALA A 378 26.68 -49.95 -25.65
C ALA A 378 25.14 -49.90 -25.72
N ASN A 379 24.44 -50.78 -24.99
CA ASN A 379 22.97 -50.83 -24.95
C ASN A 379 22.35 -49.85 -23.94
N THR A 380 23.15 -49.09 -23.20
CA THR A 380 22.64 -48.18 -22.18
C THR A 380 21.88 -47.02 -22.83
N GLN A 381 20.64 -46.78 -22.39
CA GLN A 381 19.85 -45.63 -22.80
C GLN A 381 20.05 -44.49 -21.81
N ILE A 382 20.29 -43.27 -22.32
CA ILE A 382 20.40 -42.07 -21.49
C ILE A 382 19.14 -41.24 -21.67
N PHE A 383 18.53 -40.88 -20.55
CA PHE A 383 17.38 -39.99 -20.50
C PHE A 383 17.80 -38.64 -19.94
N PHE A 384 17.47 -37.58 -20.66
CA PHE A 384 17.63 -36.20 -20.21
C PHE A 384 16.25 -35.61 -19.88
N GLY A 385 16.20 -34.80 -18.83
CA GLY A 385 15.02 -34.04 -18.40
C GLY A 385 13.91 -34.85 -17.72
N GLY A 386 13.69 -36.10 -18.06
CA GLY A 386 12.59 -36.89 -17.52
C GLY A 386 12.59 -38.35 -17.97
N CYS A 387 11.60 -39.12 -17.52
CA CYS A 387 11.35 -40.49 -17.96
C CYS A 387 9.98 -40.56 -18.67
N PRO A 388 9.78 -41.47 -19.65
CA PRO A 388 8.48 -41.73 -20.26
C PRO A 388 7.46 -42.30 -19.26
N HIS A 389 6.20 -41.86 -19.34
CA HIS A 389 5.13 -42.21 -18.37
C HIS A 389 4.47 -43.58 -18.61
N GLN A 390 4.70 -44.23 -19.76
CA GLN A 390 4.01 -45.50 -20.09
C GLN A 390 4.51 -46.67 -19.24
N GLU A 391 3.56 -47.35 -18.57
CA GLU A 391 3.76 -48.52 -17.68
C GLU A 391 4.39 -49.76 -18.36
N SER A 392 4.62 -49.74 -19.68
CA SER A 392 5.12 -50.88 -20.45
C SER A 392 6.64 -50.98 -20.55
N VAL A 393 7.41 -50.00 -20.07
CA VAL A 393 8.89 -50.03 -20.14
C VAL A 393 9.47 -49.88 -18.74
N ALA A 394 9.95 -50.98 -18.16
CA ALA A 394 10.55 -51.03 -16.83
C ALA A 394 11.94 -50.37 -16.72
N GLU A 395 12.35 -49.54 -17.70
CA GLU A 395 13.74 -49.12 -17.90
C GLU A 395 14.06 -47.69 -17.40
N CYS A 396 13.07 -46.88 -16.98
CA CYS A 396 13.33 -45.54 -16.40
C CYS A 396 12.25 -45.18 -15.37
N ARG A 397 12.57 -45.29 -14.07
CA ARG A 397 11.74 -44.75 -12.97
C ARG A 397 12.55 -43.73 -12.18
N SER A 398 12.13 -42.47 -12.24
CA SER A 398 12.74 -41.39 -11.44
C SER A 398 11.88 -41.07 -10.21
N PRO A 399 12.47 -41.00 -9.01
CA PRO A 399 11.79 -40.46 -7.83
C PRO A 399 11.70 -38.92 -7.84
N PHE A 400 12.41 -38.27 -8.77
CA PHE A 400 12.46 -36.81 -8.91
C PHE A 400 11.51 -36.34 -9.99
N ARG A 401 10.95 -35.13 -9.81
CA ARG A 401 10.16 -34.45 -10.85
C ARG A 401 11.03 -34.17 -12.08
N GLY A 402 10.44 -34.26 -13.27
CA GLY A 402 11.12 -33.91 -14.50
C GLY A 402 11.55 -32.44 -14.51
N PHE A 403 12.63 -32.18 -15.22
CA PHE A 403 13.19 -30.85 -15.42
C PHE A 403 12.34 -30.02 -16.37
N GLN A 404 12.18 -28.75 -16.01
CA GLN A 404 11.65 -27.72 -16.87
C GLN A 404 12.70 -26.63 -16.98
N GLY A 405 13.00 -26.21 -18.21
CA GLY A 405 14.14 -25.35 -18.49
C GLY A 405 14.68 -25.58 -19.89
N CYS A 406 15.85 -25.00 -20.16
CA CYS A 406 16.54 -25.20 -21.42
C CYS A 406 17.82 -25.99 -21.23
N MET A 407 18.18 -26.80 -22.22
CA MET A 407 19.48 -27.46 -22.32
C MET A 407 20.09 -27.25 -23.71
N ARG A 408 21.42 -27.20 -23.79
CA ARG A 408 22.18 -27.12 -25.05
C ARG A 408 23.56 -27.75 -24.90
N GLN A 409 24.32 -27.81 -25.99
CA GLN A 409 25.70 -28.32 -26.01
C GLN A 409 25.84 -29.72 -25.41
N PHE A 410 24.88 -30.60 -25.71
CA PHE A 410 24.97 -32.01 -25.34
C PHE A 410 26.20 -32.63 -26.00
N ALA A 411 27.06 -33.27 -25.21
CA ALA A 411 28.19 -34.04 -25.71
C ALA A 411 28.30 -35.39 -25.01
N LEU A 412 28.52 -36.43 -25.82
CA LEU A 412 28.75 -37.81 -25.41
C LEU A 412 30.18 -38.18 -25.83
N ASP A 413 31.05 -38.52 -24.88
CA ASP A 413 32.49 -38.74 -25.09
C ASP A 413 33.18 -37.61 -25.88
N LYS A 414 32.83 -36.37 -25.53
CA LYS A 414 33.32 -35.13 -26.20
C LYS A 414 32.86 -34.98 -27.66
N GLN A 415 31.99 -35.85 -28.17
CA GLN A 415 31.32 -35.68 -29.46
C GLN A 415 29.99 -34.94 -29.25
N PRO A 416 29.76 -33.81 -29.94
CA PRO A 416 28.50 -33.08 -29.81
C PRO A 416 27.34 -33.87 -30.42
N VAL A 417 26.17 -33.84 -29.77
CA VAL A 417 24.93 -34.45 -30.28
C VAL A 417 24.29 -33.51 -31.28
N ASP A 418 23.98 -34.03 -32.48
CA ASP A 418 23.24 -33.28 -33.49
C ASP A 418 21.73 -33.27 -33.18
N LEU A 419 21.28 -32.15 -32.62
CA LEU A 419 19.88 -31.94 -32.26
C LEU A 419 18.96 -31.75 -33.46
N LEU A 420 19.46 -31.42 -34.66
CA LEU A 420 18.63 -31.39 -35.86
C LEU A 420 18.23 -32.81 -36.29
N MET A 421 19.14 -33.78 -36.14
CA MET A 421 18.79 -35.19 -36.36
C MET A 421 17.75 -35.70 -35.35
N VAL A 422 17.83 -35.22 -34.10
CA VAL A 422 16.79 -35.49 -33.08
C VAL A 422 15.45 -34.90 -33.52
N GLN A 423 15.41 -33.65 -33.97
CA GLN A 423 14.19 -33.00 -34.44
C GLN A 423 13.54 -33.77 -35.60
N GLN A 424 14.34 -34.29 -36.53
CA GLN A 424 13.90 -35.12 -37.66
C GLN A 424 13.51 -36.56 -37.26
N ARG A 425 13.62 -36.92 -35.97
CA ARG A 425 13.41 -38.27 -35.42
C ARG A 425 14.31 -39.34 -36.05
N LEU A 426 15.51 -38.93 -36.49
CA LEU A 426 16.55 -39.84 -36.99
C LEU A 426 17.49 -40.30 -35.88
N LEU A 427 17.55 -39.57 -34.76
CA LEU A 427 18.37 -39.87 -33.60
C LEU A 427 17.56 -39.77 -32.31
N GLY A 428 17.53 -40.85 -31.52
CA GLY A 428 16.86 -40.86 -30.22
C GLY A 428 15.33 -40.80 -30.28
N ASN A 429 14.70 -40.67 -29.11
CA ASN A 429 13.26 -40.52 -28.94
C ASN A 429 12.98 -39.37 -27.95
N TYR A 430 11.85 -38.68 -28.08
CA TYR A 430 11.52 -37.57 -27.19
C TYR A 430 10.01 -37.33 -27.08
N SER A 431 9.61 -36.65 -26.00
CA SER A 431 8.24 -36.14 -25.82
C SER A 431 8.26 -34.75 -25.21
N TYR A 432 7.29 -33.91 -25.59
CA TYR A 432 7.09 -32.55 -25.08
C TYR A 432 8.37 -31.69 -25.07
N LEU A 433 9.13 -31.70 -26.17
CA LEU A 433 10.31 -30.84 -26.36
C LEU A 433 10.06 -29.80 -27.45
N GLN A 434 10.55 -28.59 -27.22
CA GLN A 434 10.70 -27.59 -28.28
C GLN A 434 12.18 -27.51 -28.65
N ILE A 435 12.52 -27.96 -29.85
CA ILE A 435 13.90 -27.99 -30.35
C ILE A 435 14.17 -26.72 -31.15
N ASP A 436 15.42 -26.24 -31.08
CA ASP A 436 15.89 -25.03 -31.76
C ASP A 436 15.24 -23.74 -31.23
N MET A 437 14.98 -23.73 -29.91
CA MET A 437 14.54 -22.57 -29.14
C MET A 437 14.76 -22.78 -27.64
N CYS A 438 14.94 -21.68 -26.91
CA CYS A 438 14.90 -21.67 -25.45
C CYS A 438 13.78 -20.76 -24.94
N GLY A 439 12.66 -21.35 -24.53
CA GLY A 439 11.46 -20.65 -24.07
C GLY A 439 11.49 -20.23 -22.59
N ILE A 440 12.66 -20.00 -22.00
CA ILE A 440 12.75 -19.48 -20.63
C ILE A 440 12.32 -18.01 -20.60
N ILE A 441 11.57 -17.62 -19.58
CA ILE A 441 11.03 -16.27 -19.42
C ILE A 441 11.38 -15.78 -18.03
N ASP A 442 11.90 -14.57 -17.90
CA ASP A 442 12.06 -13.88 -16.63
C ASP A 442 10.78 -13.12 -16.29
N ARG A 443 10.00 -13.64 -15.34
CA ARG A 443 8.73 -13.06 -14.86
C ARG A 443 8.94 -12.02 -13.75
N CYS A 444 10.18 -11.79 -13.32
CA CYS A 444 10.53 -10.77 -12.33
C CYS A 444 11.22 -9.55 -12.95
N SER A 445 11.30 -9.46 -14.29
CA SER A 445 11.93 -8.35 -14.99
C SER A 445 11.08 -7.89 -16.19
N PRO A 446 10.29 -6.79 -16.05
CA PRO A 446 10.15 -5.97 -14.86
C PRO A 446 9.41 -6.70 -13.72
N SER A 447 9.67 -6.30 -12.48
CA SER A 447 8.97 -6.86 -11.32
C SER A 447 7.51 -6.40 -11.33
N HIS A 448 6.60 -7.36 -11.20
CA HIS A 448 5.17 -7.10 -10.98
C HIS A 448 4.79 -7.01 -9.49
N CYS A 449 5.77 -7.13 -8.59
CA CYS A 449 5.56 -6.92 -7.17
C CYS A 449 5.63 -5.42 -6.87
N GLU A 450 4.55 -4.89 -6.30
CA GLU A 450 4.36 -3.48 -5.99
C GLU A 450 4.86 -3.15 -4.58
N HIS A 451 4.91 -1.85 -4.26
CA HIS A 451 5.26 -1.32 -2.93
C HIS A 451 6.55 -1.91 -2.31
N GLY A 452 7.57 -2.13 -3.15
CA GLY A 452 8.86 -2.68 -2.71
C GLY A 452 8.87 -4.19 -2.43
N GLY A 453 7.80 -4.91 -2.78
CA GLY A 453 7.71 -6.37 -2.65
C GLY A 453 8.83 -7.09 -3.42
N ARG A 454 9.39 -8.15 -2.82
CA ARG A 454 10.50 -8.91 -3.44
C ARG A 454 9.97 -10.00 -4.34
N CYS A 455 10.36 -9.96 -5.62
CA CYS A 455 9.96 -10.98 -6.61
C CYS A 455 10.87 -12.22 -6.56
N ALA A 456 10.25 -13.39 -6.55
CA ALA A 456 10.88 -14.68 -6.78
C ALA A 456 10.11 -15.44 -7.88
N GLN A 457 10.73 -16.39 -8.56
CA GLN A 457 10.05 -17.10 -9.66
C GLN A 457 10.41 -18.57 -9.79
N SER A 458 9.61 -19.24 -10.61
CA SER A 458 9.73 -20.62 -11.07
C SER A 458 9.50 -20.67 -12.59
N TRP A 459 9.60 -21.85 -13.18
CA TRP A 459 9.36 -22.04 -14.62
C TRP A 459 7.99 -21.56 -15.07
N SER A 460 6.94 -21.78 -14.27
CA SER A 460 5.55 -21.51 -14.64
C SER A 460 4.99 -20.22 -14.04
N THR A 461 5.55 -19.71 -12.94
CA THR A 461 4.94 -18.59 -12.20
C THR A 461 5.93 -17.81 -11.35
N PHE A 462 5.56 -16.60 -10.94
CA PHE A 462 6.33 -15.75 -10.00
C PHE A 462 5.64 -15.66 -8.63
N TYR A 463 6.28 -15.05 -7.64
CA TYR A 463 5.79 -14.89 -6.28
C TYR A 463 6.30 -13.57 -5.72
N CYS A 464 5.44 -12.84 -5.01
CA CYS A 464 5.82 -11.62 -4.32
C CYS A 464 5.88 -11.87 -2.81
N ASN A 465 6.97 -11.49 -2.18
CA ASN A 465 7.07 -11.43 -0.73
C ASN A 465 6.76 -10.00 -0.26
N CYS A 466 5.63 -9.84 0.43
CA CYS A 466 5.11 -8.56 0.91
C CYS A 466 5.36 -8.33 2.42
N SER A 467 6.12 -9.19 3.10
CA SER A 467 6.22 -9.19 4.57
C SER A 467 6.72 -7.87 5.15
N ASP A 468 7.59 -7.16 4.42
CA ASP A 468 8.22 -5.92 4.87
C ASP A 468 7.64 -4.66 4.19
N SER A 469 6.57 -4.79 3.39
CA SER A 469 6.02 -3.64 2.63
C SER A 469 4.86 -2.93 3.34
N GLY A 470 4.12 -3.60 4.23
CA GLY A 470 2.84 -3.09 4.75
C GLY A 470 1.67 -3.32 3.78
N TYR A 471 1.86 -4.15 2.75
CA TYR A 471 0.86 -4.50 1.76
C TYR A 471 0.67 -6.02 1.68
N ARG A 472 -0.45 -6.45 1.06
CA ARG A 472 -0.84 -7.85 0.88
C ARG A 472 -1.35 -8.11 -0.54
N GLY A 473 -1.75 -9.34 -0.80
CA GLY A 473 -2.20 -9.80 -2.12
C GLY A 473 -1.07 -10.42 -2.93
N ALA A 474 -1.40 -11.07 -4.06
CA ALA A 474 -0.44 -11.81 -4.87
C ALA A 474 0.68 -10.94 -5.48
N THR A 475 0.43 -9.63 -5.64
CA THR A 475 1.36 -8.63 -6.19
C THR A 475 1.73 -7.55 -5.17
N CYS A 476 1.36 -7.69 -3.89
CA CYS A 476 1.55 -6.66 -2.86
C CYS A 476 0.83 -5.33 -3.18
N HIS A 477 -0.32 -5.38 -3.85
CA HIS A 477 -1.06 -4.20 -4.29
C HIS A 477 -1.88 -3.58 -3.15
N SER A 478 -2.63 -4.38 -2.38
CA SER A 478 -3.58 -3.87 -1.40
C SER A 478 -2.95 -3.58 -0.04
N SER A 479 -3.23 -2.41 0.52
CA SER A 479 -2.80 -2.04 1.88
C SER A 479 -3.40 -2.95 2.96
N ILE A 480 -2.65 -3.14 4.05
CA ILE A 480 -3.17 -3.80 5.26
C ILE A 480 -3.73 -2.81 6.28
N TYR A 481 -3.51 -1.51 6.06
CA TYR A 481 -3.88 -0.43 6.97
C TYR A 481 -5.11 0.32 6.48
N GLU A 482 -5.84 0.95 7.40
CA GLU A 482 -6.96 1.80 7.02
C GLU A 482 -6.50 3.17 6.51
N GLN A 483 -7.36 3.80 5.72
CA GLN A 483 -7.04 5.05 5.04
C GLN A 483 -7.21 6.31 5.88
N SER A 484 -7.87 6.19 7.03
CA SER A 484 -8.01 7.30 7.97
C SER A 484 -8.32 6.83 9.38
N CYS A 485 -8.15 7.74 10.35
CA CYS A 485 -8.62 7.53 11.71
C CYS A 485 -10.15 7.34 11.78
N GLU A 486 -10.91 7.90 10.83
CA GLU A 486 -12.36 7.71 10.79
C GLU A 486 -12.73 6.27 10.42
N ALA A 487 -12.00 5.66 9.49
CA ALA A 487 -12.15 4.26 9.13
C ALA A 487 -11.84 3.33 10.33
N TYR A 488 -10.75 3.59 11.06
CA TYR A 488 -10.43 2.86 12.29
C TYR A 488 -11.54 2.98 13.35
N LYS A 489 -12.05 4.20 13.61
CA LYS A 489 -13.16 4.41 14.54
C LYS A 489 -14.37 3.53 14.20
N HIS A 490 -14.70 3.38 12.92
CA HIS A 490 -15.85 2.57 12.48
C HIS A 490 -15.64 1.05 12.59
N ARG A 491 -14.41 0.60 12.88
CA ARG A 491 -14.11 -0.78 13.28
C ARG A 491 -14.17 -1.01 14.80
N GLY A 492 -14.46 0.05 15.58
CA GLY A 492 -14.52 -0.02 17.04
C GLY A 492 -13.20 0.33 17.73
N ASN A 493 -12.21 0.84 17.01
CA ASN A 493 -10.95 1.30 17.58
C ASN A 493 -11.10 2.66 18.29
N THR A 494 -10.31 2.88 19.34
CA THR A 494 -10.26 4.11 20.13
C THR A 494 -8.97 4.92 19.85
N SER A 495 -8.77 6.04 20.55
CA SER A 495 -7.59 6.89 20.39
C SER A 495 -6.26 6.13 20.55
N GLY A 496 -5.29 6.43 19.69
CA GLY A 496 -4.00 5.72 19.69
C GLY A 496 -3.14 6.05 18.47
N LEU A 497 -1.98 5.40 18.39
CA LEU A 497 -1.10 5.46 17.22
C LEU A 497 -1.52 4.39 16.21
N TYR A 498 -1.79 4.80 14.97
CA TYR A 498 -2.19 3.90 13.89
C TYR A 498 -1.38 4.19 12.63
N TYR A 499 -1.02 3.14 11.90
CA TYR A 499 -0.59 3.30 10.52
C TYR A 499 -1.79 3.66 9.66
N VAL A 500 -1.68 4.77 8.93
CA VAL A 500 -2.70 5.29 8.03
C VAL A 500 -2.12 5.33 6.62
N ASP A 501 -2.82 4.70 5.69
CA ASP A 501 -2.47 4.64 4.27
C ASP A 501 -3.52 5.41 3.45
N VAL A 502 -3.25 6.69 3.23
CA VAL A 502 -4.26 7.68 2.79
C VAL A 502 -4.79 7.45 1.37
N ASP A 503 -4.04 6.75 0.52
CA ASP A 503 -4.43 6.39 -0.84
C ASP A 503 -4.57 4.88 -1.05
N GLY A 504 -4.31 4.06 -0.04
CA GLY A 504 -4.49 2.62 -0.07
C GLY A 504 -3.52 1.98 -1.05
N SER A 505 -4.01 1.47 -2.17
CA SER A 505 -3.18 0.83 -3.20
C SER A 505 -2.44 1.83 -4.12
N GLY A 506 -2.36 3.09 -3.70
CA GLY A 506 -1.66 4.17 -4.39
C GLY A 506 -0.17 4.28 -4.02
N PRO A 507 0.57 5.23 -4.61
CA PRO A 507 2.02 5.32 -4.44
C PRO A 507 2.49 5.90 -3.09
N ILE A 508 1.60 6.39 -2.23
CA ILE A 508 2.00 7.01 -0.96
C ILE A 508 2.12 5.92 0.11
N ASN A 509 3.30 5.83 0.74
CA ASN A 509 3.53 4.79 1.74
C ASN A 509 2.73 5.06 3.04
N PRO A 510 2.34 4.00 3.78
CA PRO A 510 1.64 4.14 5.05
C PRO A 510 2.49 4.87 6.09
N GLN A 511 1.84 5.64 6.94
CA GLN A 511 2.53 6.38 8.01
C GLN A 511 1.84 6.22 9.37
N LEU A 512 2.65 6.15 10.42
CA LEU A 512 2.20 6.22 11.80
C LEU A 512 1.68 7.64 12.15
N VAL A 513 0.40 7.74 12.50
CA VAL A 513 -0.29 8.97 12.89
C VAL A 513 -1.01 8.76 14.23
N TYR A 514 -1.06 9.79 15.07
CA TYR A 514 -1.87 9.74 16.29
C TYR A 514 -3.33 10.10 15.98
N CYS A 515 -4.22 9.13 16.16
CA CYS A 515 -5.66 9.30 16.07
C CYS A 515 -6.20 9.71 17.44
N ASN A 516 -6.67 10.94 17.57
CA ASN A 516 -7.40 11.42 18.75
C ASN A 516 -8.90 11.38 18.46
N MET A 517 -9.54 10.29 18.89
CA MET A 517 -10.96 10.01 18.74
C MET A 517 -11.70 10.44 20.01
N THR A 518 -12.73 11.25 19.84
CA THR A 518 -13.60 11.77 20.92
C THR A 518 -15.06 11.46 20.60
N GLU A 519 -15.97 11.71 21.56
CA GLU A 519 -17.42 11.52 21.36
C GLU A 519 -17.91 12.20 20.06
N ASP A 520 -17.44 13.41 19.75
CA ASP A 520 -17.92 14.20 18.61
C ASP A 520 -16.99 14.23 17.39
N ARG A 521 -15.67 14.07 17.54
CA ARG A 521 -14.70 14.27 16.45
C ARG A 521 -13.54 13.28 16.48
N THR A 522 -13.05 12.95 15.29
CA THR A 522 -11.88 12.10 15.06
C THR A 522 -10.76 12.92 14.42
N TRP A 523 -9.67 13.14 15.13
CA TRP A 523 -8.55 13.95 14.67
C TRP A 523 -7.34 13.10 14.31
N MET A 524 -6.76 13.34 13.14
CA MET A 524 -5.38 13.01 12.80
C MET A 524 -4.47 14.12 13.34
N VAL A 525 -3.53 13.77 14.21
CA VAL A 525 -2.58 14.71 14.82
C VAL A 525 -1.17 14.41 14.30
N ILE A 526 -0.59 15.38 13.59
CA ILE A 526 0.72 15.24 12.94
C ILE A 526 1.72 16.17 13.62
N GLN A 527 2.75 15.58 14.21
CA GLN A 527 3.79 16.28 14.96
C GLN A 527 4.92 16.75 14.05
N HIS A 528 5.60 17.81 14.49
CA HIS A 528 6.88 18.29 13.94
C HIS A 528 7.91 18.48 15.05
N ASN A 529 9.15 18.77 14.66
CA ASN A 529 10.33 18.84 15.53
C ASN A 529 10.30 19.86 16.69
N ASN A 530 9.40 20.84 16.72
CA ASN A 530 9.35 21.86 17.78
C ASN A 530 7.94 22.41 18.00
N THR A 531 7.22 21.87 18.99
CA THR A 531 5.87 22.30 19.38
C THR A 531 5.82 23.08 20.69
N GLU A 532 6.96 23.23 21.36
CA GLU A 532 7.06 23.92 22.65
C GLU A 532 7.20 25.44 22.48
N PRO A 533 6.67 26.25 23.43
CA PRO A 533 6.85 27.69 23.40
C PRO A 533 8.32 28.07 23.47
N THR A 534 8.82 28.76 22.44
CA THR A 534 10.23 29.16 22.36
C THR A 534 10.33 30.68 22.42
N THR A 535 11.04 31.19 23.44
CA THR A 535 11.37 32.61 23.56
C THR A 535 12.70 32.89 22.88
N VAL A 536 12.73 33.91 22.02
CA VAL A 536 13.92 34.35 21.31
C VAL A 536 14.29 35.75 21.80
N CYS A 537 15.38 35.82 22.56
CA CYS A 537 16.04 37.07 22.94
C CYS A 537 17.14 37.36 21.92
N MET A 538 17.04 38.45 21.15
CA MET A 538 17.86 38.60 19.94
C MET A 538 19.16 39.40 20.16
N SER A 539 20.20 39.02 19.42
CA SER A 539 21.55 39.62 19.45
C SER A 539 21.73 40.72 18.38
N PRO A 540 22.70 41.65 18.54
CA PRO A 540 22.92 42.75 17.60
C PRO A 540 23.32 42.34 16.17
N GLU A 541 23.78 41.09 15.97
CA GLU A 541 24.40 40.63 14.71
C GLU A 541 23.38 40.06 13.71
N THR A 542 22.18 39.67 14.13
CA THR A 542 21.20 38.97 13.27
C THR A 542 19.93 39.79 13.06
N LYS A 543 19.68 40.24 11.81
CA LYS A 543 18.51 41.07 11.45
C LYS A 543 17.17 40.31 11.38
N ARG A 544 17.21 38.99 11.16
CA ARG A 544 16.03 38.12 11.04
C ARG A 544 16.38 36.72 11.52
N HIS A 545 15.46 36.08 12.24
CA HIS A 545 15.60 34.69 12.67
C HIS A 545 14.70 33.80 11.83
N PHE A 546 15.25 32.70 11.32
CA PHE A 546 14.55 31.74 10.44
C PHE A 546 14.38 30.42 11.17
N ILE A 547 13.14 29.94 11.27
CA ILE A 547 12.78 28.68 11.92
C ILE A 547 12.13 27.79 10.88
N HIS A 548 12.55 26.53 10.80
CA HIS A 548 11.96 25.53 9.90
C HIS A 548 11.38 24.36 10.70
N PHE A 549 10.17 23.94 10.33
CA PHE A 549 9.46 22.85 10.98
C PHE A 549 9.53 21.58 10.13
N ASN A 550 10.23 20.58 10.65
CA ASN A 550 10.33 19.26 10.02
C ASN A 550 9.19 18.40 10.56
N TYR A 551 8.23 18.08 9.70
CA TYR A 551 7.12 17.19 10.04
C TYR A 551 7.58 15.73 10.02
N THR A 552 6.95 14.93 10.87
CA THR A 552 7.12 13.47 10.87
C THR A 552 6.64 12.82 9.56
N SER A 553 5.71 13.49 8.87
CA SER A 553 5.12 13.06 7.59
C SER A 553 5.85 13.58 6.37
N GLY A 554 5.95 12.73 5.34
CA GLY A 554 6.40 13.13 4.01
C GLY A 554 5.41 14.08 3.32
N GLU A 555 5.90 14.82 2.32
CA GLU A 555 5.12 15.89 1.66
C GLU A 555 3.86 15.39 0.95
N GLN A 556 3.96 14.26 0.25
CA GLN A 556 2.82 13.66 -0.45
C GLN A 556 1.72 13.25 0.54
N GLN A 557 2.12 12.67 1.68
CA GLN A 557 1.20 12.27 2.75
C GLN A 557 0.51 13.48 3.40
N LEU A 558 1.26 14.55 3.70
CA LEU A 558 0.70 15.78 4.26
C LEU A 558 -0.36 16.40 3.33
N ALA A 559 -0.03 16.50 2.03
CA ALA A 559 -0.94 17.03 1.03
C ALA A 559 -2.21 16.18 0.91
N ALA A 560 -2.07 14.85 0.89
CA ALA A 560 -3.19 13.92 0.80
C ALA A 560 -4.11 14.04 2.03
N ILE A 561 -3.57 13.99 3.26
CA ILE A 561 -4.35 14.13 4.50
C ILE A 561 -5.12 15.45 4.51
N ILE A 562 -4.48 16.58 4.20
CA ILE A 562 -5.14 17.90 4.20
C ILE A 562 -6.25 17.97 3.14
N SER A 563 -6.01 17.38 1.96
CA SER A 563 -6.99 17.40 0.87
C SER A 563 -8.26 16.60 1.20
N GLN A 564 -8.08 15.40 1.76
CA GLN A 564 -9.15 14.46 2.09
C GLN A 564 -9.90 14.82 3.38
N SER A 565 -9.27 15.56 4.29
CA SER A 565 -9.92 15.98 5.53
C SER A 565 -10.99 17.04 5.28
N ASP A 566 -12.04 17.04 6.10
CA ASP A 566 -13.08 18.08 6.04
C ASP A 566 -12.53 19.43 6.48
N ARG A 567 -11.78 19.44 7.58
CA ARG A 567 -11.16 20.64 8.15
C ARG A 567 -9.81 20.29 8.76
N CYS A 568 -8.87 21.21 8.57
CA CYS A 568 -7.58 21.17 9.25
C CYS A 568 -7.36 22.47 10.01
N GLU A 569 -6.66 22.39 11.12
CA GLU A 569 -6.29 23.53 11.94
C GLU A 569 -4.90 23.35 12.55
N GLN A 570 -4.24 24.48 12.78
CA GLN A 570 -2.95 24.53 13.44
C GLN A 570 -2.87 25.79 14.30
N GLU A 571 -2.34 25.63 15.52
CA GLU A 571 -2.08 26.74 16.44
C GLU A 571 -0.83 27.49 15.97
N LEU A 572 -0.95 28.79 15.76
CA LEU A 572 0.15 29.70 15.51
C LEU A 572 0.11 30.81 16.55
N SER A 573 0.99 30.70 17.54
CA SER A 573 1.10 31.68 18.61
C SER A 573 2.27 32.62 18.39
N HIS A 574 2.02 33.92 18.57
CA HIS A 574 3.02 34.97 18.48
C HIS A 574 2.81 35.97 19.60
N ARG A 575 3.76 36.00 20.52
CA ARG A 575 3.81 36.94 21.64
C ARG A 575 5.04 37.81 21.51
N CYS A 576 4.91 39.06 21.88
CA CYS A 576 5.93 40.07 21.60
C CYS A 576 6.04 41.07 22.75
N ARG A 577 7.21 41.68 22.86
CA ARG A 577 7.50 42.81 23.75
C ARG A 577 8.49 43.73 23.03
N LYS A 578 8.12 45.00 22.83
CA LYS A 578 8.88 45.96 22.00
C LYS A 578 9.29 45.43 20.62
N SER A 579 8.43 44.61 20.01
CA SER A 579 8.68 43.95 18.73
C SER A 579 7.42 43.99 17.88
N ARG A 580 7.52 44.59 16.69
CA ARG A 580 6.40 44.79 15.77
C ARG A 580 6.32 43.67 14.74
N LEU A 581 5.10 43.37 14.30
CA LEU A 581 4.80 42.37 13.28
C LEU A 581 4.92 42.97 11.87
N PHE A 582 4.28 44.11 11.65
CA PHE A 582 4.19 44.80 10.38
C PHE A 582 4.96 46.13 10.38
N ASN A 583 5.43 46.57 9.20
CA ASN A 583 6.27 47.75 9.05
C ASN A 583 5.50 48.84 8.30
N THR A 584 4.82 49.73 9.05
CA THR A 584 3.90 50.77 8.53
C THR A 584 2.78 50.23 7.62
N GLN A 585 1.78 51.05 7.29
CA GLN A 585 0.65 50.60 6.44
C GLN A 585 1.06 50.28 4.98
N GLU A 586 2.29 50.63 4.55
CA GLU A 586 2.78 50.45 3.17
C GLU A 586 4.17 49.77 3.07
N GLY A 587 4.83 49.42 4.18
CA GLY A 587 6.16 48.82 4.17
C GLY A 587 6.19 47.29 4.27
N ALA A 588 7.35 46.70 3.96
CA ALA A 588 7.53 45.24 4.02
C ALA A 588 7.50 44.73 5.48
N PRO A 589 6.71 43.69 5.80
CA PRO A 589 6.49 43.21 7.17
C PRO A 589 7.79 42.75 7.84
N PHE A 590 7.86 42.87 9.16
CA PHE A 590 9.02 42.43 9.92
C PHE A 590 9.03 40.91 10.10
N SER A 591 7.86 40.35 10.41
CA SER A 591 7.69 38.92 10.64
C SER A 591 6.58 38.36 9.75
N TRP A 592 6.78 37.13 9.27
CA TRP A 592 5.80 36.39 8.46
C TRP A 592 6.07 34.90 8.60
N TRP A 593 5.13 34.08 8.15
CA TRP A 593 5.30 32.63 8.11
C TRP A 593 5.12 32.10 6.69
N VAL A 594 5.56 30.87 6.45
CA VAL A 594 5.41 30.19 5.18
C VAL A 594 4.61 28.92 5.43
N GLY A 595 3.58 28.68 4.62
CA GLY A 595 2.80 27.45 4.71
C GLY A 595 2.08 27.09 3.42
N GLY A 596 1.40 25.95 3.42
CA GLY A 596 0.76 25.36 2.23
C GLY A 596 1.57 24.20 1.65
N PRO A 597 1.27 23.73 0.42
CA PRO A 597 2.03 22.68 -0.26
C PRO A 597 3.50 23.08 -0.48
N ALA A 598 4.45 22.15 -0.40
CA ALA A 598 5.88 22.44 -0.59
C ALA A 598 6.16 23.10 -1.96
N PRO A 599 7.03 24.12 -2.03
CA PRO A 599 7.92 24.66 -0.98
C PRO A 599 7.23 25.59 0.05
N GLY A 600 5.92 25.83 -0.09
CA GLY A 600 5.14 26.73 0.75
C GLY A 600 5.02 28.14 0.15
N GLN A 601 4.03 28.89 0.62
CA GLN A 601 3.76 30.27 0.24
C GLN A 601 3.85 31.19 1.46
N VAL A 602 4.42 32.39 1.25
CA VAL A 602 4.53 33.42 2.29
C VAL A 602 3.14 33.92 2.67
N GLN A 603 2.89 34.00 3.98
CA GLN A 603 1.63 34.45 4.55
C GLN A 603 1.86 35.66 5.45
N HIS A 604 1.04 36.69 5.27
CA HIS A 604 1.12 37.96 5.98
C HIS A 604 -0.03 38.18 6.98
N PHE A 605 -0.77 37.14 7.33
CA PHE A 605 -1.82 37.19 8.34
C PHE A 605 -1.42 36.28 9.50
N TRP A 606 -1.93 36.54 10.70
CA TRP A 606 -1.62 35.74 11.90
C TRP A 606 -2.85 35.02 12.44
N GLY A 607 -2.69 34.29 13.53
CA GLY A 607 -3.72 33.39 14.06
C GLY A 607 -5.09 34.06 14.17
N GLY A 608 -6.13 33.40 13.64
CA GLY A 608 -7.51 33.89 13.62
C GLY A 608 -7.85 34.92 12.53
N ALA A 609 -6.88 35.37 11.72
CA ALA A 609 -7.13 36.26 10.59
C ALA A 609 -7.33 35.52 9.24
N GLN A 610 -7.93 36.19 8.25
CA GLN A 610 -8.17 35.63 6.92
C GLN A 610 -6.93 35.76 6.00
N PRO A 611 -6.71 34.82 5.07
CA PRO A 611 -5.64 34.90 4.08
C PRO A 611 -5.67 36.20 3.29
N GLY A 612 -4.50 36.84 3.16
CA GLY A 612 -4.36 38.13 2.46
C GLY A 612 -4.89 39.36 3.21
N SER A 613 -5.38 39.21 4.45
CA SER A 613 -5.92 40.35 5.21
C SER A 613 -4.86 41.35 5.69
N HIS A 614 -3.61 40.91 5.89
CA HIS A 614 -2.56 41.68 6.57
C HIS A 614 -2.96 42.13 8.00
N GLN A 615 -3.74 41.30 8.71
CA GLN A 615 -4.24 41.59 10.05
C GLN A 615 -4.05 40.40 10.99
N CYS A 616 -4.26 40.62 12.28
CA CYS A 616 -4.40 39.60 13.31
C CYS A 616 -5.88 39.45 13.72
N ALA A 617 -6.21 38.44 14.54
CA ALA A 617 -7.59 38.22 15.00
C ALA A 617 -8.25 39.48 15.57
N CYS A 618 -7.50 40.27 16.35
CA CYS A 618 -8.05 41.48 16.98
C CYS A 618 -8.41 42.57 15.97
N GLY A 619 -7.70 42.64 14.84
CA GLY A 619 -7.96 43.61 13.77
C GLY A 619 -9.28 43.33 13.07
N LEU A 620 -9.55 42.05 12.76
CA LEU A 620 -10.84 41.63 12.21
C LEU A 620 -12.01 41.82 13.18
N GLN A 621 -11.76 41.61 14.48
CA GLN A 621 -12.77 41.77 15.54
C GLN A 621 -12.94 43.22 16.01
N GLN A 622 -12.09 44.14 15.55
CA GLN A 622 -12.03 45.55 15.98
C GLN A 622 -11.89 45.72 17.51
N ASN A 623 -11.09 44.85 18.14
CA ASN A 623 -10.87 44.83 19.59
C ASN A 623 -9.38 44.79 19.98
N CYS A 624 -8.47 45.22 19.09
CA CYS A 624 -7.05 45.36 19.44
C CYS A 624 -6.84 46.36 20.58
N LEU A 625 -5.78 46.17 21.37
CA LEU A 625 -5.42 47.02 22.50
C LEU A 625 -5.23 48.49 22.09
N ASP A 626 -4.71 48.72 20.90
CA ASP A 626 -4.61 50.03 20.26
C ASP A 626 -5.44 50.01 18.97
N SER A 627 -6.45 50.88 18.89
CA SER A 627 -7.35 50.98 17.75
C SER A 627 -6.68 51.48 16.46
N ASN A 628 -5.45 52.00 16.52
CA ASN A 628 -4.69 52.45 15.35
C ASN A 628 -3.93 51.33 14.65
N HIS A 629 -3.88 50.14 15.25
CA HIS A 629 -3.12 48.99 14.75
C HIS A 629 -4.04 47.78 14.50
N PHE A 630 -3.66 46.94 13.54
CA PHE A 630 -4.41 45.73 13.17
C PHE A 630 -3.91 44.46 13.88
N CYS A 631 -2.87 44.61 14.71
CA CYS A 631 -2.25 43.58 15.55
C CYS A 631 -1.74 44.22 16.85
N ASN A 632 -1.81 43.49 17.96
CA ASN A 632 -1.41 43.98 19.27
C ASN A 632 0.12 44.20 19.38
N CYS A 633 0.93 43.44 18.64
CA CYS A 633 2.39 43.60 18.60
C CYS A 633 2.85 44.89 17.93
N ASP A 634 2.06 45.43 17.00
CA ASP A 634 2.43 46.64 16.27
C ASP A 634 2.39 47.91 17.12
N ALA A 635 1.70 47.86 18.27
CA ALA A 635 1.66 48.94 19.26
C ALA A 635 2.98 49.11 20.05
N ASP A 636 3.93 48.18 19.91
CA ASP A 636 5.31 48.30 20.41
C ASP A 636 5.44 48.53 21.93
N TYR A 637 4.55 47.94 22.73
CA TYR A 637 4.56 48.13 24.19
C TYR A 637 5.69 47.36 24.90
N ASP A 638 6.14 47.89 26.04
CA ASP A 638 7.09 47.24 26.97
C ASP A 638 6.42 46.24 27.92
N GLN A 639 5.37 45.58 27.44
CA GLN A 639 4.65 44.51 28.11
C GLN A 639 4.35 43.43 27.07
N TRP A 640 4.16 42.21 27.53
CA TRP A 640 3.81 41.10 26.64
C TRP A 640 2.43 41.33 26.02
N THR A 641 2.38 41.47 24.70
CA THR A 641 1.15 41.45 23.91
C THR A 641 1.07 40.18 23.06
N ASP A 642 -0.14 39.85 22.60
CA ASP A 642 -0.47 38.55 22.04
C ASP A 642 -1.31 38.70 20.76
N ASP A 643 -0.86 38.06 19.68
CA ASP A 643 -1.54 37.96 18.39
C ASP A 643 -1.72 36.48 17.95
N SER A 644 -1.79 35.58 18.94
CA SER A 644 -1.94 34.14 18.75
C SER A 644 -3.34 33.73 18.29
N GLY A 645 -3.43 32.62 17.56
CA GLY A 645 -4.70 32.02 17.19
C GLY A 645 -4.58 30.80 16.29
N LEU A 646 -5.72 30.28 15.84
CA LEU A 646 -5.78 29.13 14.93
C LEU A 646 -5.73 29.57 13.48
N VAL A 647 -4.92 28.88 12.67
CA VAL A 647 -4.96 28.93 11.22
C VAL A 647 -5.77 27.74 10.73
N THR A 648 -6.81 27.99 9.94
CA THR A 648 -7.80 26.96 9.55
C THR A 648 -7.99 26.80 8.04
N HIS A 649 -7.32 27.64 7.24
CA HIS A 649 -7.41 27.60 5.78
C HIS A 649 -6.47 26.52 5.22
N LYS A 650 -7.05 25.47 4.64
CA LYS A 650 -6.32 24.28 4.18
C LYS A 650 -5.26 24.60 3.13
N GLU A 651 -5.49 25.57 2.25
CA GLU A 651 -4.53 25.96 1.21
C GLU A 651 -3.22 26.54 1.81
N THR A 652 -3.29 27.05 3.04
CA THR A 652 -2.16 27.68 3.75
C THR A 652 -1.49 26.75 4.77
N LEU A 653 -2.02 25.55 4.99
CA LEU A 653 -1.48 24.58 5.94
C LEU A 653 -0.62 23.53 5.21
N PRO A 654 0.39 22.93 5.88
CA PRO A 654 0.84 23.21 7.24
C PRO A 654 1.74 24.46 7.33
N VAL A 655 2.00 24.95 8.55
CA VAL A 655 3.03 25.97 8.84
C VAL A 655 4.40 25.32 8.70
N ARG A 656 5.22 25.79 7.75
CA ARG A 656 6.52 25.19 7.39
C ARG A 656 7.72 25.94 7.93
N SER A 657 7.61 27.27 7.97
CA SER A 657 8.67 28.10 8.51
C SER A 657 8.12 29.39 9.07
N LEU A 658 8.88 29.96 9.99
CA LEU A 658 8.59 31.23 10.63
C LEU A 658 9.80 32.14 10.48
N VAL A 659 9.55 33.38 10.05
CA VAL A 659 10.56 34.43 9.96
C VAL A 659 10.20 35.51 10.96
N LEU A 660 11.08 35.72 11.94
CA LEU A 660 10.91 36.71 13.00
C LEU A 660 11.87 37.89 12.76
N GLY A 661 11.32 39.11 12.74
CA GLY A 661 12.05 40.36 12.52
C GLY A 661 11.94 41.37 13.65
N ASP A 662 12.25 42.64 13.35
CA ASP A 662 12.30 43.77 14.30
C ASP A 662 13.23 43.55 15.52
N SER A 663 14.32 42.82 15.26
CA SER A 663 15.24 42.27 16.26
C SER A 663 16.41 43.18 16.65
N HIS A 664 16.62 44.27 15.93
CA HIS A 664 17.79 45.15 16.11
C HIS A 664 17.64 46.13 17.28
N ARG A 665 16.45 46.24 17.88
CA ARG A 665 16.12 47.22 18.93
C ARG A 665 16.36 46.61 20.31
N MET A 666 17.09 47.32 21.18
CA MET A 666 17.33 46.85 22.55
C MET A 666 16.01 46.68 23.33
N GLY A 667 15.81 45.48 23.89
CA GLY A 667 14.59 45.11 24.63
C GLY A 667 13.48 44.51 23.78
N SER A 668 13.70 44.26 22.49
CA SER A 668 12.80 43.51 21.60
C SER A 668 12.88 42.01 21.92
N GLU A 669 11.76 41.43 22.33
CA GLU A 669 11.63 40.01 22.65
C GLU A 669 10.41 39.43 21.92
N VAL A 670 10.57 38.22 21.38
CA VAL A 670 9.48 37.49 20.71
C VAL A 670 9.43 36.07 21.26
N ALA A 671 8.23 35.57 21.53
CA ALA A 671 7.98 34.18 21.86
C ALA A 671 6.98 33.60 20.86
N TYR A 672 7.32 32.46 20.27
CA TYR A 672 6.45 31.78 19.31
C TYR A 672 6.13 30.37 19.78
N LYS A 673 5.00 29.84 19.31
CA LYS A 673 4.64 28.43 19.45
C LYS A 673 3.86 28.01 18.20
N VAL A 674 4.26 26.90 17.59
CA VAL A 674 3.51 26.27 16.50
C VAL A 674 3.03 24.92 17.00
N GLY A 675 1.72 24.72 17.06
CA GLY A 675 1.15 23.45 17.50
C GLY A 675 1.20 22.39 16.38
N PRO A 676 0.90 21.12 16.70
CA PRO A 676 0.79 20.07 15.68
C PRO A 676 -0.31 20.40 14.66
N LEU A 677 -0.16 19.88 13.44
CA LEU A 677 -1.22 19.94 12.44
C LEU A 677 -2.33 18.96 12.85
N ARG A 678 -3.56 19.47 12.98
CA ARG A 678 -4.73 18.68 13.36
C ARG A 678 -5.74 18.69 12.23
N CYS A 679 -6.05 17.53 11.68
CA CYS A 679 -7.04 17.39 10.62
C CYS A 679 -8.15 16.43 11.05
N HIS A 680 -9.42 16.76 10.79
CA HIS A 680 -10.55 15.89 11.11
C HIS A 680 -11.50 15.72 9.94
N GLY A 681 -12.25 14.62 9.99
CA GLY A 681 -13.15 14.20 8.93
C GLY A 681 -12.43 13.45 7.81
N ASP A 682 -13.22 12.77 6.99
CA ASP A 682 -12.76 11.96 5.87
C ASP A 682 -13.79 12.03 4.75
N LYS A 683 -13.51 12.86 3.76
CA LYS A 683 -14.39 13.05 2.60
C LYS A 683 -14.55 11.76 1.79
N SER A 684 -13.54 10.90 1.75
CA SER A 684 -13.60 9.65 0.99
C SER A 684 -14.47 8.63 1.70
N PHE A 685 -14.31 8.48 3.01
CA PHE A 685 -15.10 7.55 3.82
C PHE A 685 -16.58 7.92 3.87
N TRP A 686 -16.91 9.22 3.93
CA TRP A 686 -18.31 9.68 4.04
C TRP A 686 -19.06 9.76 2.71
N ASN A 687 -18.34 9.85 1.60
CA ASN A 687 -18.90 9.95 0.27
C ASN A 687 -19.82 8.76 -0.06
N ALA A 688 -21.14 9.01 -0.07
CA ALA A 688 -22.17 8.00 -0.22
C ALA A 688 -23.31 8.42 -1.16
N ALA A 689 -23.94 7.43 -1.79
CA ALA A 689 -25.15 7.60 -2.58
C ALA A 689 -26.21 6.56 -2.21
N PHE A 690 -27.46 7.01 -2.12
CA PHE A 690 -28.64 6.19 -1.87
C PHE A 690 -29.48 6.03 -3.15
N PHE A 691 -29.63 4.79 -3.61
CA PHE A 691 -30.37 4.38 -4.79
C PHE A 691 -31.80 3.99 -4.39
N ASP A 692 -32.78 4.77 -4.82
CA ASP A 692 -34.19 4.60 -4.41
C ASP A 692 -35.02 3.74 -5.37
N LYS A 693 -34.50 3.48 -6.58
CA LYS A 693 -35.16 2.73 -7.66
C LYS A 693 -34.18 1.78 -8.34
N GLU A 694 -34.65 0.59 -8.70
CA GLU A 694 -33.86 -0.42 -9.44
C GLU A 694 -33.44 0.04 -10.84
N THR A 695 -34.08 1.10 -11.37
CA THR A 695 -33.71 1.69 -12.67
C THR A 695 -32.69 2.82 -12.56
N SER A 696 -32.33 3.22 -11.32
CA SER A 696 -31.38 4.30 -11.06
C SER A 696 -29.94 3.79 -11.14
N TYR A 697 -29.02 4.65 -11.59
CA TYR A 697 -27.58 4.35 -11.64
C TYR A 697 -26.80 5.66 -11.70
N LEU A 698 -25.59 5.66 -11.15
CA LEU A 698 -24.60 6.71 -11.43
C LEU A 698 -23.71 6.25 -12.59
N HIS A 699 -23.15 7.21 -13.33
CA HIS A 699 -22.14 6.89 -14.34
C HIS A 699 -20.95 7.84 -14.30
N PHE A 700 -19.78 7.27 -14.58
CA PHE A 700 -18.46 7.91 -14.58
C PHE A 700 -17.72 7.59 -15.89
N PRO A 701 -16.58 8.27 -16.17
CA PRO A 701 -15.68 7.87 -17.24
C PRO A 701 -15.26 6.40 -17.14
N THR A 702 -14.80 5.84 -18.26
CA THR A 702 -14.33 4.47 -18.35
C THR A 702 -13.22 4.21 -17.33
N PHE A 703 -13.30 3.07 -16.65
CA PHE A 703 -12.28 2.66 -15.70
C PHE A 703 -11.02 2.17 -16.42
N HIS A 704 -9.86 2.66 -15.97
CA HIS A 704 -8.55 2.29 -16.52
C HIS A 704 -7.78 1.43 -15.51
N GLY A 705 -7.97 0.11 -15.60
CA GLY A 705 -7.28 -0.89 -14.78
C GLY A 705 -6.73 -2.03 -15.63
N GLU A 706 -5.86 -1.74 -16.60
CA GLU A 706 -5.41 -2.71 -17.62
C GLU A 706 -4.77 -3.95 -17.00
N LEU A 707 -3.74 -3.79 -16.16
CA LEU A 707 -3.02 -4.91 -15.53
C LEU A 707 -3.56 -5.24 -14.14
N ASN A 708 -3.88 -4.20 -13.36
CA ASN A 708 -4.41 -4.30 -12.01
C ASN A 708 -5.70 -3.47 -11.89
N ALA A 709 -6.70 -4.06 -11.25
CA ALA A 709 -7.97 -3.46 -10.93
C ALA A 709 -8.32 -3.77 -9.48
N ASP A 710 -8.26 -2.77 -8.61
CA ASP A 710 -8.70 -2.80 -7.22
C ASP A 710 -9.97 -1.96 -7.08
N ILE A 711 -11.03 -2.58 -6.61
CA ILE A 711 -12.34 -1.99 -6.41
C ILE A 711 -12.76 -2.26 -4.97
N SER A 712 -12.91 -1.21 -4.18
CA SER A 712 -13.38 -1.30 -2.81
C SER A 712 -14.53 -0.35 -2.54
N PHE A 713 -15.51 -0.80 -1.77
CA PHE A 713 -16.64 0.02 -1.32
C PHE A 713 -17.35 -0.61 -0.13
N LEU A 714 -18.22 0.17 0.51
CA LEU A 714 -19.21 -0.36 1.44
C LEU A 714 -20.60 -0.29 0.81
N PHE A 715 -21.45 -1.26 1.12
CA PHE A 715 -22.87 -1.24 0.75
C PHE A 715 -23.79 -1.49 1.93
N LYS A 716 -25.02 -1.03 1.82
CA LYS A 716 -26.11 -1.29 2.77
C LYS A 716 -27.40 -1.49 2.00
N THR A 717 -28.11 -2.60 2.22
CA THR A 717 -29.33 -2.91 1.46
C THR A 717 -30.32 -3.75 2.25
N THR A 718 -31.57 -3.74 1.82
CA THR A 718 -32.62 -4.69 2.18
C THR A 718 -33.01 -5.61 1.01
N SER A 719 -32.47 -5.35 -0.19
CA SER A 719 -32.72 -6.16 -1.39
C SER A 719 -31.91 -7.44 -1.36
N SER A 720 -32.47 -8.53 -1.88
CA SER A 720 -31.76 -9.81 -2.02
C SER A 720 -30.81 -9.87 -3.22
N SER A 721 -30.84 -8.88 -4.11
CA SER A 721 -29.98 -8.85 -5.30
C SER A 721 -29.79 -7.44 -5.85
N GLY A 722 -28.70 -7.21 -6.60
CA GLY A 722 -28.46 -5.96 -7.33
C GLY A 722 -27.02 -5.81 -7.82
N VAL A 723 -26.84 -5.11 -8.94
CA VAL A 723 -25.50 -4.82 -9.51
C VAL A 723 -24.90 -3.57 -8.87
N PHE A 724 -23.70 -3.71 -8.29
CA PHE A 724 -22.98 -2.60 -7.66
C PHE A 724 -22.14 -1.82 -8.67
N VAL A 725 -21.39 -2.52 -9.50
CA VAL A 725 -20.43 -1.94 -10.44
C VAL A 725 -20.49 -2.69 -11.76
N GLU A 726 -20.52 -1.99 -12.88
CA GLU A 726 -20.43 -2.56 -14.23
C GLU A 726 -19.64 -1.64 -15.16
N ASN A 727 -18.66 -2.20 -15.88
CA ASN A 727 -18.04 -1.54 -17.01
C ASN A 727 -17.80 -2.56 -18.13
N LEU A 728 -18.18 -2.20 -19.35
CA LEU A 728 -18.15 -3.05 -20.53
C LEU A 728 -17.06 -2.59 -21.53
N GLY A 729 -16.45 -3.57 -22.20
CA GLY A 729 -15.59 -3.45 -23.37
C GLY A 729 -16.27 -4.06 -24.61
N ILE A 730 -15.49 -4.34 -25.66
CA ILE A 730 -16.00 -5.03 -26.86
C ILE A 730 -16.26 -6.52 -26.58
N LYS A 731 -15.33 -7.15 -25.85
CA LYS A 731 -15.42 -8.52 -25.35
C LYS A 731 -15.27 -8.53 -23.83
N ASP A 732 -14.34 -7.73 -23.36
CA ASP A 732 -13.98 -7.59 -21.97
C ASP A 732 -15.09 -6.95 -21.14
N PHE A 733 -15.16 -7.28 -19.86
CA PHE A 733 -16.01 -6.58 -18.90
C PHE A 733 -15.53 -6.80 -17.47
N ILE A 734 -16.02 -5.96 -16.57
CA ILE A 734 -15.97 -6.18 -15.12
C ILE A 734 -17.35 -5.91 -14.53
N ARG A 735 -17.79 -6.76 -13.59
CA ARG A 735 -19.05 -6.58 -12.86
C ARG A 735 -18.96 -7.15 -11.45
N ILE A 736 -19.46 -6.39 -10.49
CA ILE A 736 -19.65 -6.85 -9.10
C ILE A 736 -21.14 -6.76 -8.77
N GLU A 737 -21.73 -7.85 -8.28
CA GLU A 737 -23.15 -7.91 -7.96
C GLU A 737 -23.45 -8.72 -6.69
N LEU A 738 -24.52 -8.36 -6.00
CA LEU A 738 -25.18 -9.19 -5.01
C LEU A 738 -26.11 -10.15 -5.78
N ARG A 739 -25.74 -11.43 -5.85
CA ARG A 739 -26.50 -12.45 -6.59
C ARG A 739 -27.67 -12.97 -5.79
N SER A 740 -27.47 -13.16 -4.49
CA SER A 740 -28.50 -13.54 -3.51
C SER A 740 -28.27 -12.80 -2.20
N SER A 741 -29.18 -12.93 -1.23
CA SER A 741 -29.08 -12.24 0.06
C SER A 741 -27.79 -12.56 0.83
N SER A 742 -27.06 -13.63 0.50
CA SER A 742 -25.84 -14.05 1.20
C SER A 742 -24.63 -14.20 0.27
N GLU A 743 -24.73 -13.80 -1.00
CA GLU A 743 -23.70 -14.09 -1.99
C GLU A 743 -23.34 -12.89 -2.87
N VAL A 744 -22.07 -12.51 -2.83
CA VAL A 744 -21.48 -11.48 -3.70
C VAL A 744 -20.60 -12.15 -4.75
N VAL A 745 -20.71 -11.69 -5.99
CA VAL A 745 -19.98 -12.23 -7.13
C VAL A 745 -19.21 -11.12 -7.83
N PHE A 746 -17.94 -11.37 -8.12
CA PHE A 746 -17.09 -10.58 -8.99
C PHE A 746 -16.86 -11.36 -10.29
N SER A 747 -17.28 -10.79 -11.41
CA SER A 747 -17.21 -11.41 -12.74
C SER A 747 -16.45 -10.52 -13.71
N PHE A 748 -15.64 -11.13 -14.57
CA PHE A 748 -14.84 -10.40 -15.56
C PHE A 748 -14.48 -11.24 -16.77
N ASP A 749 -14.17 -10.59 -17.88
CA ASP A 749 -13.53 -11.17 -19.07
C ASP A 749 -12.42 -10.22 -19.54
N VAL A 750 -11.28 -10.79 -19.91
CA VAL A 750 -10.09 -10.07 -20.44
C VAL A 750 -9.63 -10.66 -21.78
N GLY A 751 -10.52 -11.38 -22.46
CA GLY A 751 -10.24 -12.07 -23.72
C GLY A 751 -10.00 -13.58 -23.58
N ASN A 752 -9.93 -14.11 -22.36
CA ASN A 752 -9.79 -15.55 -22.09
C ASN A 752 -11.14 -16.27 -21.93
N GLY A 753 -12.25 -15.52 -21.95
CA GLY A 753 -13.58 -15.99 -21.58
C GLY A 753 -13.98 -15.55 -20.16
N PRO A 754 -15.28 -15.57 -19.83
CA PRO A 754 -15.78 -15.06 -18.57
C PRO A 754 -15.34 -15.94 -17.39
N LEU A 755 -14.87 -15.30 -16.33
CA LEU A 755 -14.51 -15.90 -15.05
C LEU A 755 -15.29 -15.24 -13.92
N GLU A 756 -15.55 -15.99 -12.85
CA GLU A 756 -16.27 -15.51 -11.66
C GLU A 756 -15.53 -15.91 -10.37
N VAL A 757 -15.57 -15.01 -9.39
CA VAL A 757 -15.14 -15.23 -8.01
C VAL A 757 -16.33 -14.91 -7.11
N SER A 758 -16.75 -15.85 -6.27
CA SER A 758 -17.92 -15.68 -5.41
C SER A 758 -17.58 -15.93 -3.94
N VAL A 759 -18.15 -15.10 -3.06
CA VAL A 759 -18.09 -15.28 -1.60
C VAL A 759 -19.51 -15.49 -1.09
N GLU A 760 -19.76 -16.66 -0.51
CA GLU A 760 -21.01 -17.00 0.16
C GLU A 760 -20.83 -16.84 1.67
N THR A 761 -21.76 -16.13 2.29
CA THR A 761 -21.75 -15.77 3.71
C THR A 761 -22.80 -16.57 4.48
N ASN A 762 -22.54 -16.84 5.76
CA ASN A 762 -23.46 -17.62 6.59
C ASN A 762 -24.65 -16.78 7.11
N VAL A 763 -24.53 -15.45 7.04
CA VAL A 763 -25.54 -14.49 7.49
C VAL A 763 -25.97 -13.64 6.30
N PRO A 764 -27.27 -13.39 6.09
CA PRO A 764 -27.72 -12.52 5.00
C PRO A 764 -27.12 -11.10 5.10
N LEU A 765 -26.62 -10.60 3.98
CA LEU A 765 -26.02 -9.27 3.75
C LEU A 765 -27.06 -8.18 3.45
N ASN A 766 -28.34 -8.55 3.37
CA ASN A 766 -29.45 -7.62 3.18
C ASN A 766 -30.13 -7.24 4.51
N ASP A 767 -29.34 -7.15 5.57
CA ASP A 767 -29.77 -6.89 6.95
C ASP A 767 -29.88 -5.39 7.29
N ASN A 768 -29.75 -4.54 6.28
CA ASN A 768 -29.69 -3.08 6.42
C ASN A 768 -28.55 -2.57 7.33
N ARG A 769 -27.41 -3.27 7.36
CA ARG A 769 -26.15 -2.79 7.93
C ARG A 769 -25.10 -2.57 6.84
N TRP A 770 -23.99 -1.93 7.22
CA TRP A 770 -22.88 -1.69 6.28
C TRP A 770 -22.03 -2.95 6.15
N HIS A 771 -21.80 -3.37 4.92
CA HIS A 771 -20.90 -4.46 4.55
C HIS A 771 -19.79 -3.93 3.65
N SER A 772 -18.57 -4.43 3.81
CA SER A 772 -17.41 -4.07 2.99
C SER A 772 -17.22 -5.08 1.86
N VAL A 773 -16.90 -4.60 0.66
CA VAL A 773 -16.51 -5.42 -0.49
C VAL A 773 -15.15 -4.92 -0.98
N GLN A 774 -14.20 -5.84 -1.12
CA GLN A 774 -12.90 -5.60 -1.73
C GLN A 774 -12.71 -6.64 -2.85
N ALA A 775 -12.62 -6.17 -4.08
CA ALA A 775 -12.38 -6.99 -5.26
C ALA A 775 -11.09 -6.55 -5.93
N GLU A 776 -10.17 -7.48 -6.14
CA GLU A 776 -8.88 -7.24 -6.77
C GLU A 776 -8.75 -8.15 -7.99
N ARG A 777 -8.25 -7.64 -9.11
CA ARG A 777 -7.82 -8.44 -10.26
C ARG A 777 -6.45 -7.95 -10.68
N ASN A 778 -5.48 -8.84 -10.60
CA ASN A 778 -4.10 -8.59 -11.00
C ASN A 778 -3.69 -9.64 -12.05
N ILE A 779 -2.42 -9.59 -12.47
CA ILE A 779 -1.87 -10.53 -13.47
C ILE A 779 -1.78 -11.99 -13.01
N LYS A 780 -1.97 -12.23 -11.71
CA LYS A 780 -1.75 -13.50 -11.02
C LYS A 780 -3.06 -14.20 -10.66
N GLU A 781 -4.00 -13.43 -10.14
CA GLU A 781 -5.30 -13.91 -9.70
C GLU A 781 -6.32 -12.76 -9.65
N ALA A 782 -7.59 -13.15 -9.57
CA ALA A 782 -8.66 -12.29 -9.08
C ALA A 782 -9.07 -12.75 -7.69
N SER A 783 -9.33 -11.81 -6.79
CA SER A 783 -9.78 -12.06 -5.42
C SER A 783 -11.03 -11.26 -5.09
N LEU A 784 -11.86 -11.82 -4.21
CA LEU A 784 -13.03 -11.15 -3.66
C LEU A 784 -13.08 -11.41 -2.16
N ARG A 785 -13.22 -10.35 -1.38
CA ARG A 785 -13.44 -10.37 0.08
C ARG A 785 -14.70 -9.58 0.40
N VAL A 786 -15.51 -10.14 1.29
CA VAL A 786 -16.71 -9.51 1.82
C VAL A 786 -16.62 -9.53 3.34
N ASP A 787 -16.67 -8.36 3.97
CA ASP A 787 -16.42 -8.19 5.41
C ASP A 787 -15.14 -8.92 5.87
N GLU A 788 -15.22 -9.62 7.01
CA GLU A 788 -14.14 -10.43 7.59
C GLU A 788 -14.17 -11.90 7.12
N TYR A 789 -14.98 -12.24 6.10
CA TYR A 789 -15.00 -13.59 5.55
C TYR A 789 -13.69 -13.91 4.78
N PRO A 790 -13.27 -15.19 4.71
CA PRO A 790 -12.13 -15.59 3.92
C PRO A 790 -12.27 -15.15 2.46
N ALA A 791 -11.21 -14.57 1.90
CA ALA A 791 -11.21 -14.15 0.51
C ALA A 791 -11.27 -15.38 -0.43
N ALA A 792 -12.12 -15.32 -1.45
CA ALA A 792 -12.13 -16.27 -2.54
C ALA A 792 -11.16 -15.81 -3.64
N THR A 793 -10.45 -16.73 -4.29
CA THR A 793 -9.50 -16.41 -5.36
C THR A 793 -9.67 -17.29 -6.59
N GLN A 794 -9.37 -16.72 -7.76
CA GLN A 794 -9.35 -17.40 -9.06
C GLN A 794 -8.02 -17.09 -9.74
N GLN A 795 -7.21 -18.12 -9.97
CA GLN A 795 -5.90 -17.97 -10.61
C GLN A 795 -6.04 -17.52 -12.08
N ALA A 796 -5.14 -16.63 -12.50
CA ALA A 796 -5.02 -16.21 -13.89
C ALA A 796 -4.32 -17.31 -14.73
N PRO A 797 -4.72 -17.50 -16.00
CA PRO A 797 -4.03 -18.41 -16.92
C PRO A 797 -2.57 -17.99 -17.14
N THR A 798 -1.64 -18.95 -17.21
CA THR A 798 -0.19 -18.67 -17.31
C THR A 798 0.23 -17.96 -18.59
N ASP A 799 -0.49 -18.18 -19.69
CA ASP A 799 -0.19 -17.64 -21.03
C ASP A 799 -1.43 -16.97 -21.68
N GLY A 800 -2.35 -16.48 -20.84
CA GLY A 800 -3.58 -15.81 -21.29
C GLY A 800 -3.39 -14.31 -21.54
N HIS A 801 -4.45 -13.67 -22.03
CA HIS A 801 -4.54 -12.21 -22.08
C HIS A 801 -4.55 -11.62 -20.67
N ILE A 802 -3.75 -10.59 -20.45
CA ILE A 802 -3.59 -9.92 -19.14
C ILE A 802 -4.12 -8.49 -19.12
N HIS A 803 -4.36 -7.85 -20.27
CA HIS A 803 -4.86 -6.48 -20.33
C HIS A 803 -6.38 -6.45 -20.37
N LEU A 804 -7.00 -5.71 -19.45
CA LEU A 804 -8.43 -5.42 -19.43
C LEU A 804 -8.73 -4.16 -20.28
N GLN A 805 -9.43 -4.33 -21.41
CA GLN A 805 -9.74 -3.27 -22.36
C GLN A 805 -11.22 -2.86 -22.32
N LEU A 806 -11.54 -1.85 -21.52
CA LEU A 806 -12.89 -1.29 -21.36
C LEU A 806 -13.09 -0.07 -22.29
N ASN A 807 -14.31 0.14 -22.76
CA ASN A 807 -14.62 1.26 -23.68
C ASN A 807 -15.95 1.98 -23.39
N SER A 808 -16.80 1.42 -22.53
CA SER A 808 -18.06 2.05 -22.11
C SER A 808 -17.87 2.93 -20.87
N GLN A 809 -18.89 3.72 -20.53
CA GLN A 809 -18.95 4.40 -19.24
C GLN A 809 -19.02 3.37 -18.09
N LEU A 810 -18.48 3.74 -16.94
CA LEU A 810 -18.61 2.96 -15.72
C LEU A 810 -19.98 3.23 -15.08
N PHE A 811 -20.73 2.18 -14.76
CA PHE A 811 -22.05 2.25 -14.12
C PHE A 811 -21.97 1.79 -12.67
N ILE A 812 -22.56 2.57 -11.75
CA ILE A 812 -22.61 2.28 -10.31
C ILE A 812 -24.06 2.20 -9.85
N GLY A 813 -24.38 1.15 -9.10
CA GLY A 813 -25.72 0.86 -8.59
C GLY A 813 -26.72 0.39 -9.65
N GLY A 814 -26.27 0.11 -10.87
CA GLY A 814 -27.11 -0.39 -11.95
C GLY A 814 -26.31 -0.76 -13.19
N THR A 815 -27.02 -1.11 -14.26
CA THR A 815 -26.43 -1.57 -15.53
C THR A 815 -26.77 -0.62 -16.67
N ALA A 816 -26.00 -0.69 -17.76
CA ALA A 816 -26.31 0.03 -19.00
C ALA A 816 -27.72 -0.31 -19.52
N SER A 817 -28.18 -1.53 -19.27
CA SER A 817 -29.50 -2.03 -19.67
C SER A 817 -30.66 -1.61 -18.76
N ARG A 818 -30.37 -0.99 -17.60
CA ARG A 818 -31.34 -0.64 -16.54
C ARG A 818 -32.11 -1.84 -15.98
N GLN A 819 -31.48 -3.01 -16.00
CA GLN A 819 -31.99 -4.22 -15.36
C GLN A 819 -31.13 -4.57 -14.15
N LYS A 820 -31.74 -5.24 -13.15
CA LYS A 820 -31.06 -5.70 -11.93
C LYS A 820 -30.32 -4.59 -11.15
N GLY A 821 -30.85 -3.36 -11.15
CA GLY A 821 -30.20 -2.28 -10.42
C GLY A 821 -30.28 -2.48 -8.91
N PHE A 822 -29.32 -1.87 -8.23
CA PHE A 822 -29.17 -1.96 -6.79
C PHE A 822 -30.13 -1.00 -6.09
N LEU A 823 -30.69 -1.45 -4.97
CA LEU A 823 -31.48 -0.65 -4.04
C LEU A 823 -30.74 -0.57 -2.72
N GLY A 824 -30.51 0.63 -2.19
CA GLY A 824 -29.76 0.81 -0.95
C GLY A 824 -28.69 1.87 -1.06
N CYS A 825 -27.63 1.75 -0.27
CA CYS A 825 -26.52 2.70 -0.25
C CYS A 825 -25.22 2.08 -0.72
N ILE A 826 -24.43 2.85 -1.45
CA ILE A 826 -23.01 2.59 -1.73
C ILE A 826 -22.21 3.76 -1.14
N ARG A 827 -21.09 3.46 -0.47
CA ARG A 827 -20.24 4.46 0.18
C ARG A 827 -18.76 4.13 -0.02
N SER A 828 -17.93 5.17 -0.05
CA SER A 828 -16.47 5.06 -0.13
C SER A 828 -16.03 4.18 -1.31
N LEU A 829 -16.63 4.41 -2.48
CA LEU A 829 -16.28 3.67 -3.69
C LEU A 829 -14.94 4.17 -4.23
N GLN A 830 -13.99 3.25 -4.31
CA GLN A 830 -12.65 3.49 -4.81
C GLN A 830 -12.29 2.53 -5.93
N LEU A 831 -11.52 3.05 -6.88
CA LEU A 831 -10.99 2.33 -8.04
C LEU A 831 -9.51 2.65 -8.17
N ASN A 832 -8.63 1.67 -7.95
CA ASN A 832 -7.17 1.84 -7.96
C ASN A 832 -6.70 3.03 -7.09
N GLY A 833 -7.20 3.12 -5.86
CA GLY A 833 -6.92 4.23 -4.92
C GLY A 833 -7.62 5.55 -5.23
N VAL A 834 -8.29 5.69 -6.38
CA VAL A 834 -9.05 6.90 -6.73
C VAL A 834 -10.47 6.82 -6.20
N THR A 835 -10.83 7.76 -5.33
CA THR A 835 -12.20 7.91 -4.82
C THR A 835 -13.10 8.58 -5.87
N LEU A 836 -14.22 7.95 -6.23
CA LEU A 836 -15.22 8.55 -7.12
C LEU A 836 -16.24 9.35 -6.32
N ASP A 837 -16.42 10.64 -6.62
CA ASP A 837 -17.39 11.51 -5.94
C ASP A 837 -18.84 11.10 -6.25
N LEU A 838 -19.43 10.30 -5.37
CA LEU A 838 -20.79 9.79 -5.49
C LEU A 838 -21.81 10.85 -5.10
N GLU A 839 -21.50 11.70 -4.12
CA GLU A 839 -22.41 12.72 -3.60
C GLU A 839 -22.71 13.81 -4.64
N GLU A 840 -21.67 14.38 -5.27
CA GLU A 840 -21.87 15.38 -6.31
C GLU A 840 -22.60 14.79 -7.52
N ARG A 841 -22.30 13.53 -7.86
CA ARG A 841 -22.98 12.84 -8.95
C ARG A 841 -24.44 12.52 -8.63
N ALA A 842 -24.75 12.17 -7.38
CA ALA A 842 -26.09 11.88 -6.92
C ALA A 842 -27.00 13.12 -6.94
N LYS A 843 -26.48 14.31 -6.58
CA LYS A 843 -27.25 15.58 -6.59
C LYS A 843 -27.93 15.89 -7.93
N ILE A 844 -27.34 15.43 -9.03
CA ILE A 844 -27.82 15.68 -10.40
C ILE A 844 -28.48 14.46 -11.06
N THR A 845 -28.57 13.32 -10.38
CA THR A 845 -29.09 12.06 -10.95
C THR A 845 -30.47 11.71 -10.39
N PRO A 846 -31.52 11.62 -11.22
CA PRO A 846 -32.86 11.23 -10.76
C PRO A 846 -32.89 9.81 -10.16
N GLY A 847 -33.53 9.66 -9.00
CA GLY A 847 -33.63 8.39 -8.29
C GLY A 847 -32.39 7.99 -7.47
N VAL A 848 -31.42 8.90 -7.37
CA VAL A 848 -30.27 8.76 -6.47
C VAL A 848 -30.21 9.99 -5.58
N ARG A 849 -29.96 9.81 -4.28
CA ARG A 849 -29.82 10.89 -3.30
C ARG A 849 -28.42 10.88 -2.68
N PRO A 850 -27.81 12.04 -2.39
CA PRO A 850 -26.51 12.09 -1.71
C PRO A 850 -26.65 11.66 -0.25
N GLY A 851 -25.60 11.02 0.28
CA GLY A 851 -25.56 10.51 1.63
C GLY A 851 -26.36 9.22 1.85
N CYS A 852 -26.27 8.68 3.06
CA CYS A 852 -27.03 7.50 3.46
C CYS A 852 -27.36 7.53 4.96
N PRO A 853 -28.62 7.80 5.35
CA PRO A 853 -28.99 7.91 6.76
C PRO A 853 -29.00 6.55 7.48
N GLY A 854 -29.00 6.57 8.81
CA GLY A 854 -29.15 5.39 9.66
C GLY A 854 -27.82 4.77 10.08
N HIS A 855 -26.84 5.58 10.43
CA HIS A 855 -25.55 5.18 10.99
C HIS A 855 -25.71 4.43 12.31
N CYS A 856 -26.61 4.86 13.21
CA CYS A 856 -26.83 4.15 14.47
C CYS A 856 -27.38 2.73 14.30
N SER A 857 -28.04 2.42 13.19
CA SER A 857 -28.49 1.04 12.92
C SER A 857 -27.33 0.08 12.65
N SER A 858 -26.25 0.58 12.02
CA SER A 858 -25.05 -0.22 11.73
C SER A 858 -24.06 -0.22 12.90
N TYR A 859 -23.85 0.94 13.53
CA TYR A 859 -22.75 1.16 14.47
C TYR A 859 -23.20 1.38 15.91
N GLY A 860 -24.50 1.41 16.20
CA GLY A 860 -25.02 1.70 17.54
C GLY A 860 -24.61 0.69 18.60
N SER A 861 -24.25 -0.54 18.20
CA SER A 861 -23.69 -1.57 19.08
C SER A 861 -22.30 -1.23 19.61
N LEU A 862 -21.58 -0.31 18.95
CA LEU A 862 -20.30 0.19 19.45
C LEU A 862 -20.48 1.06 20.70
N CYS A 863 -21.65 1.68 20.92
CA CYS A 863 -21.90 2.41 22.15
C CYS A 863 -22.10 1.44 23.34
N GLN A 864 -21.13 1.39 24.24
CA GLN A 864 -21.12 0.49 25.39
C GLN A 864 -21.75 1.15 26.63
N ASN A 865 -21.93 0.38 27.70
CA ASN A 865 -22.31 0.87 29.04
C ASN A 865 -23.56 1.77 29.09
N ASN A 866 -24.59 1.43 28.29
CA ASN A 866 -25.82 2.21 28.11
C ASN A 866 -25.60 3.62 27.50
N GLY A 867 -24.50 3.83 26.78
CA GLY A 867 -24.31 5.01 25.94
C GLY A 867 -25.40 5.12 24.88
N GLN A 868 -25.97 6.32 24.71
CA GLN A 868 -27.00 6.55 23.70
C GLN A 868 -26.34 6.84 22.35
N CYS A 869 -26.59 6.02 21.33
CA CYS A 869 -26.19 6.35 19.96
C CYS A 869 -27.00 7.54 19.42
N VAL A 870 -26.31 8.55 18.91
CA VAL A 870 -26.87 9.76 18.31
C VAL A 870 -26.47 9.82 16.84
N GLU A 871 -27.47 9.92 15.98
CA GLU A 871 -27.29 10.05 14.54
C GLU A 871 -26.71 11.44 14.19
N LYS A 872 -25.71 11.47 13.29
CA LYS A 872 -25.14 12.70 12.74
C LYS A 872 -25.29 12.70 11.21
N PRO A 873 -25.17 13.86 10.53
CA PRO A 873 -25.18 13.91 9.07
C PRO A 873 -24.07 13.07 8.43
N SER A 874 -22.92 13.00 9.10
CA SER A 874 -21.75 12.21 8.73
C SER A 874 -21.39 11.35 9.95
N GLY A 875 -22.00 10.17 10.06
CA GLY A 875 -21.67 9.19 11.10
C GLY A 875 -22.59 9.18 12.34
N PHE A 876 -22.00 8.76 13.46
CA PHE A 876 -22.69 8.63 14.75
C PHE A 876 -21.79 9.11 15.89
N SER A 877 -22.41 9.43 17.02
CA SER A 877 -21.69 9.64 18.29
C SER A 877 -22.35 8.85 19.42
N CYS A 878 -21.57 8.42 20.40
CA CYS A 878 -22.09 7.82 21.63
C CYS A 878 -22.16 8.90 22.69
N ARG A 879 -23.38 9.26 23.12
CA ARG A 879 -23.57 10.23 24.21
C ARG A 879 -23.44 9.50 25.54
N CYS A 880 -22.38 9.79 26.27
CA CYS A 880 -22.08 9.14 27.55
C CYS A 880 -22.62 9.92 28.76
N ALA A 881 -23.34 11.05 28.57
CA ALA A 881 -23.77 11.93 29.66
C ALA A 881 -24.55 11.22 30.80
N GLN A 882 -25.36 10.21 30.46
CA GLN A 882 -26.16 9.44 31.44
C GLN A 882 -25.45 8.17 31.94
N SER A 883 -24.23 7.89 31.46
CA SER A 883 -23.38 6.78 31.91
C SER A 883 -22.25 7.29 32.81
N ALA A 884 -21.75 6.40 33.68
CA ALA A 884 -20.58 6.69 34.52
C ALA A 884 -19.25 6.54 33.75
N TYR A 885 -19.32 6.39 32.43
CA TYR A 885 -18.21 6.14 31.53
C TYR A 885 -18.03 7.33 30.58
N ILE A 886 -16.85 7.47 30.00
CA ILE A 886 -16.46 8.42 28.95
C ILE A 886 -15.79 7.68 27.80
N GLY A 887 -15.12 8.41 26.91
CA GLY A 887 -14.47 7.83 25.74
C GLY A 887 -15.38 7.88 24.51
N THR A 888 -14.83 7.48 23.37
CA THR A 888 -15.53 7.56 22.07
C THR A 888 -16.78 6.66 22.04
N PHE A 889 -16.73 5.55 22.77
CA PHE A 889 -17.76 4.52 22.79
C PHE A 889 -18.39 4.31 24.17
N CYS A 890 -18.17 5.24 25.10
CA CYS A 890 -18.58 5.11 26.51
C CYS A 890 -17.95 3.88 27.20
N ASP A 891 -16.71 3.57 26.85
CA ASP A 891 -15.94 2.40 27.26
C ASP A 891 -14.92 2.69 28.38
N GLU A 892 -14.58 3.97 28.60
CA GLU A 892 -13.62 4.39 29.62
C GLU A 892 -14.34 4.66 30.96
N GLU A 893 -14.07 3.89 32.00
CA GLU A 893 -14.69 4.11 33.32
C GLU A 893 -14.12 5.37 34.01
N VAL A 894 -14.99 6.22 34.56
CA VAL A 894 -14.54 7.41 35.30
C VAL A 894 -14.30 7.07 36.77
N ALA A 895 -13.06 7.29 37.22
CA ALA A 895 -12.63 7.06 38.59
C ALA A 895 -11.87 8.24 39.19
N ALA A 896 -11.96 8.37 40.52
CA ALA A 896 -11.24 9.37 41.28
C ALA A 896 -10.66 8.81 42.58
N ASN A 897 -9.49 9.34 42.97
CA ASN A 897 -8.92 9.10 44.30
C ASN A 897 -9.52 10.08 45.30
N PHE A 898 -9.87 9.57 46.48
CA PHE A 898 -10.40 10.32 47.60
C PHE A 898 -9.42 10.28 48.77
N GLU A 899 -9.22 11.43 49.38
CA GLU A 899 -8.59 11.56 50.69
C GLU A 899 -9.66 11.78 51.76
N SER A 900 -9.31 11.59 53.03
CA SER A 900 -10.20 11.83 54.18
C SER A 900 -10.86 13.24 54.23
N SER A 901 -10.29 14.22 53.53
CA SER A 901 -10.84 15.58 53.42
C SER A 901 -11.71 15.82 52.19
N THR A 902 -11.68 14.92 51.20
CA THR A 902 -12.38 15.05 49.93
C THR A 902 -13.89 14.81 50.10
N SER A 903 -14.70 15.73 49.58
CA SER A 903 -16.16 15.68 49.58
C SER A 903 -16.67 16.10 48.21
N ILE A 904 -17.53 15.28 47.61
CA ILE A 904 -18.32 15.65 46.45
C ILE A 904 -19.78 15.76 46.89
N THR A 905 -20.38 16.93 46.68
CA THR A 905 -21.79 17.17 46.98
C THR A 905 -22.53 17.50 45.70
N TYR A 906 -23.49 16.66 45.34
CA TYR A 906 -24.42 16.86 44.24
C TYR A 906 -25.77 17.35 44.79
N ASN A 907 -26.15 18.57 44.45
CA ASN A 907 -27.41 19.17 44.87
C ASN A 907 -28.51 18.85 43.86
N LEU A 908 -29.57 18.16 44.29
CA LEU A 908 -30.71 17.80 43.44
C LEU A 908 -31.67 19.01 43.32
N LYS A 909 -31.17 20.08 42.69
CA LYS A 909 -31.80 21.37 42.35
C LYS A 909 -32.51 22.14 43.49
N GLU A 910 -32.15 23.43 43.59
CA GLU A 910 -32.74 24.44 44.46
C GLU A 910 -34.05 25.06 43.93
N PRO A 911 -34.85 25.74 44.79
CA PRO A 911 -36.14 26.32 44.45
C PRO A 911 -36.03 27.33 43.31
N SER A 912 -37.06 27.42 42.47
CA SER A 912 -37.19 28.52 41.52
C SER A 912 -37.17 29.86 42.27
N GLU A 913 -36.27 30.76 41.91
CA GLU A 913 -36.37 32.17 42.31
C GLU A 913 -37.65 32.77 41.71
N VAL A 914 -38.70 32.82 42.52
CA VAL A 914 -39.88 33.63 42.24
C VAL A 914 -39.46 35.08 42.40
N GLY A 915 -39.40 35.79 41.27
CA GLY A 915 -39.25 37.23 41.22
C GLY A 915 -40.24 37.93 42.15
N GLN A 916 -39.75 39.01 42.76
CA GLN A 916 -40.47 39.87 43.69
C GLN A 916 -41.93 40.13 43.30
N ASN A 917 -42.78 40.11 44.34
CA ASN A 917 -44.17 40.56 44.41
C ASN A 917 -45.24 39.50 44.07
N HIS A 918 -45.76 38.82 45.09
CA HIS A 918 -47.09 39.07 45.65
C HIS A 918 -47.43 37.99 46.70
N SER A 919 -48.14 38.43 47.74
CA SER A 919 -48.65 37.68 48.88
C SER A 919 -49.47 36.42 48.51
N VAL A 920 -48.95 35.22 48.80
CA VAL A 920 -49.71 33.97 48.92
C VAL A 920 -49.09 33.10 50.05
N SER A 921 -49.95 32.38 50.77
CA SER A 921 -49.70 31.55 51.97
C SER A 921 -48.58 30.50 51.87
N PRO A 922 -47.99 30.07 53.01
CA PRO A 922 -46.78 29.24 53.03
C PRO A 922 -47.10 27.73 52.93
N PHE A 923 -47.81 27.27 51.90
CA PHE A 923 -48.01 25.82 51.67
C PHE A 923 -48.32 25.50 50.19
N SER A 924 -47.31 25.60 49.33
CA SER A 924 -47.22 25.03 47.95
C SER A 924 -46.01 25.71 47.30
N ILE A 925 -44.99 25.10 46.70
CA ILE A 925 -44.92 23.96 45.80
C ILE A 925 -43.44 23.49 45.83
N TYR A 926 -43.09 22.44 46.58
CA TYR A 926 -41.86 21.69 46.31
C TYR A 926 -42.19 20.76 45.12
N SER A 927 -41.38 20.78 44.06
CA SER A 927 -41.42 19.69 43.08
C SER A 927 -40.71 18.49 43.72
N ASP A 928 -41.45 17.72 44.50
CA ASP A 928 -40.91 16.61 45.29
C ASP A 928 -40.33 15.53 44.36
N VAL A 929 -39.01 15.34 44.42
CA VAL A 929 -38.37 14.14 43.86
C VAL A 929 -38.68 13.01 44.84
N THR A 930 -39.86 12.41 44.69
CA THR A 930 -40.26 11.21 45.42
C THR A 930 -39.82 9.97 44.66
N LEU A 931 -38.93 9.16 45.23
CA LEU A 931 -38.41 7.95 44.62
C LEU A 931 -39.12 6.71 45.17
N ARG A 932 -39.74 5.92 44.29
CA ARG A 932 -40.30 4.58 44.59
C ARG A 932 -39.30 3.43 44.34
N GLY A 933 -38.07 3.77 43.96
CA GLY A 933 -36.98 2.84 43.74
C GLY A 933 -35.70 3.56 43.36
N GLU A 934 -34.56 3.00 43.75
CA GLU A 934 -33.23 3.50 43.41
C GLU A 934 -32.42 2.41 42.71
N ASN A 935 -31.55 2.83 41.80
CA ASN A 935 -30.55 1.99 41.17
C ASN A 935 -29.17 2.62 41.41
N ILE A 936 -28.37 1.98 42.25
CA ILE A 936 -27.04 2.44 42.65
C ILE A 936 -26.02 1.45 42.10
N SER A 937 -24.99 1.96 41.44
CA SER A 937 -23.82 1.17 41.07
C SER A 937 -22.56 1.98 41.34
N LEU A 938 -21.56 1.34 41.94
CA LEU A 938 -20.22 1.91 42.10
C LEU A 938 -19.22 0.78 42.24
N SER A 939 -17.97 1.05 41.87
CA SER A 939 -16.83 0.21 42.22
C SER A 939 -15.93 0.98 43.17
N PHE A 940 -15.33 0.31 44.15
CA PHE A 940 -14.46 0.95 45.12
C PHE A 940 -13.25 0.09 45.45
N ARG A 941 -12.16 0.76 45.84
CA ARG A 941 -10.95 0.14 46.35
C ARG A 941 -10.50 0.89 47.60
N THR A 942 -10.48 0.21 48.74
CA THR A 942 -10.08 0.82 50.01
C THR A 942 -9.51 -0.23 50.95
N SER A 943 -8.66 0.24 51.89
CA SER A 943 -8.25 -0.51 53.08
C SER A 943 -8.76 0.16 54.37
N GLN A 944 -9.69 1.11 54.23
CA GLN A 944 -10.32 1.81 55.33
C GLN A 944 -11.59 1.08 55.76
N SER A 945 -11.68 0.76 57.04
CA SER A 945 -12.84 0.19 57.69
C SER A 945 -12.92 0.72 59.13
N PRO A 946 -14.07 1.29 59.56
CA PRO A 946 -15.28 1.54 58.79
C PRO A 946 -15.15 2.73 57.82
N ALA A 947 -15.99 2.79 56.79
CA ALA A 947 -15.95 3.87 55.78
C ALA A 947 -17.31 4.17 55.14
N LEU A 948 -17.68 5.44 55.01
CA LEU A 948 -18.91 5.88 54.33
C LEU A 948 -18.64 6.15 52.84
N LEU A 949 -19.29 5.38 51.94
CA LEU A 949 -19.07 5.45 50.49
C LEU A 949 -20.01 6.45 49.82
N LEU A 950 -21.30 6.40 50.15
CA LEU A 950 -22.34 7.23 49.54
C LEU A 950 -23.42 7.56 50.57
N TYR A 951 -23.86 8.82 50.62
CA TYR A 951 -24.92 9.29 51.52
C TYR A 951 -25.90 10.19 50.77
N VAL A 952 -27.20 9.89 50.87
CA VAL A 952 -28.27 10.68 50.24
C VAL A 952 -29.24 11.12 51.32
N ASN A 953 -29.55 12.40 51.40
CA ASN A 953 -30.50 12.92 52.39
C ASN A 953 -31.72 13.60 51.76
N SER A 954 -32.76 13.77 52.57
CA SER A 954 -33.95 14.54 52.21
C SER A 954 -34.21 15.72 53.15
N TYR A 955 -35.15 16.59 52.76
CA TYR A 955 -35.64 17.67 53.62
C TYR A 955 -36.43 17.17 54.85
N PHE A 956 -36.88 15.91 54.86
CA PHE A 956 -37.67 15.32 55.93
C PHE A 956 -36.87 14.40 56.86
N ARG A 957 -35.54 14.53 56.88
CA ARG A 957 -34.63 13.66 57.67
C ARG A 957 -34.74 12.18 57.29
N GLU A 958 -35.16 11.89 56.05
CA GLU A 958 -35.03 10.58 55.44
C GLU A 958 -33.65 10.48 54.79
N TYR A 959 -33.05 9.29 54.79
CA TYR A 959 -31.75 9.09 54.14
C TYR A 959 -31.51 7.66 53.67
N LEU A 960 -30.52 7.56 52.78
CA LEU A 960 -29.91 6.32 52.32
C LEU A 960 -28.39 6.44 52.52
N ALA A 961 -27.79 5.49 53.23
CA ALA A 961 -26.35 5.42 53.43
C ALA A 961 -25.81 4.07 52.95
N LEU A 962 -24.68 4.11 52.24
CA LEU A 962 -23.90 2.95 51.84
C LEU A 962 -22.51 3.04 52.47
N LEU A 963 -22.17 2.08 53.32
CA LEU A 963 -20.94 2.10 54.11
C LEU A 963 -20.34 0.71 54.28
N ILE A 964 -19.06 0.68 54.69
CA ILE A 964 -18.36 -0.51 55.16
C ILE A 964 -18.37 -0.46 56.69
N ASN A 965 -18.89 -1.51 57.31
CA ASN A 965 -19.02 -1.61 58.76
C ASN A 965 -17.69 -1.98 59.43
N ASP A 966 -17.65 -2.04 60.77
CA ASP A 966 -16.46 -2.43 61.54
C ASP A 966 -16.01 -3.91 61.33
N TYR A 967 -16.79 -4.69 60.59
CA TYR A 967 -16.55 -6.11 60.27
C TYR A 967 -16.11 -6.33 58.82
N ASP A 968 -15.76 -5.25 58.10
CA ASP A 968 -15.38 -5.27 56.67
C ASP A 968 -16.49 -5.83 55.76
N GLU A 969 -17.76 -5.67 56.12
CA GLU A 969 -18.92 -6.06 55.31
C GLU A 969 -19.61 -4.80 54.75
N LEU A 970 -20.21 -4.94 53.56
CA LEU A 970 -21.02 -3.88 52.98
C LEU A 970 -22.37 -3.75 53.71
N GLU A 971 -22.67 -2.55 54.19
CA GLU A 971 -23.87 -2.20 54.94
C GLU A 971 -24.68 -1.13 54.19
N VAL A 972 -25.97 -1.40 53.95
CA VAL A 972 -26.92 -0.46 53.34
C VAL A 972 -27.96 -0.06 54.38
N ARG A 973 -28.10 1.25 54.65
CA ARG A 973 -29.08 1.78 55.60
C ARG A 973 -30.16 2.59 54.90
N TYR A 974 -31.41 2.28 55.19
CA TYR A 974 -32.58 3.03 54.73
C TYR A 974 -33.34 3.62 55.93
N LYS A 975 -33.56 4.93 55.90
CA LYS A 975 -34.48 5.64 56.80
C LYS A 975 -35.49 6.38 55.95
N LEU A 976 -36.59 5.70 55.58
CA LEU A 976 -37.62 6.23 54.68
C LEU A 976 -38.77 6.96 55.39
N HIS A 977 -38.73 7.07 56.72
CA HIS A 977 -39.72 7.81 57.48
C HIS A 977 -39.12 8.34 58.77
N SER A 978 -39.31 9.63 59.05
CA SER A 978 -38.64 10.35 60.16
C SER A 978 -38.94 9.83 61.56
N SER A 979 -40.06 9.12 61.75
CA SER A 979 -40.49 8.55 63.03
C SER A 979 -40.26 7.04 63.19
N LYS A 980 -39.67 6.37 62.18
CA LYS A 980 -39.31 4.94 62.23
C LYS A 980 -37.81 4.74 62.44
N ASP A 981 -37.46 3.59 63.01
CA ASP A 981 -36.07 3.16 63.14
C ASP A 981 -35.43 2.90 61.77
N VAL A 982 -34.10 2.99 61.71
CA VAL A 982 -33.30 2.77 60.51
C VAL A 982 -33.29 1.28 60.17
N GLU A 983 -33.56 0.95 58.91
CA GLU A 983 -33.45 -0.43 58.42
C GLU A 983 -32.05 -0.68 57.87
N VAL A 984 -31.35 -1.64 58.48
CA VAL A 984 -29.95 -1.97 58.17
C VAL A 984 -29.89 -3.31 57.45
N LEU A 985 -29.27 -3.31 56.27
CA LEU A 985 -29.11 -4.48 55.40
C LEU A 985 -27.62 -4.83 55.33
N TRP A 986 -27.28 -6.04 55.77
CA TRP A 986 -25.91 -6.56 55.77
C TRP A 986 -25.72 -7.52 54.60
N SER A 987 -24.68 -7.32 53.81
CA SER A 987 -24.29 -8.32 52.83
C SER A 987 -23.56 -9.50 53.49
N ARG A 988 -23.68 -10.70 52.93
CA ARG A 988 -22.91 -11.87 53.41
C ARG A 988 -21.46 -11.89 52.93
N VAL A 989 -21.08 -10.96 52.05
CA VAL A 989 -19.70 -10.81 51.56
C VAL A 989 -18.90 -10.00 52.58
N SER A 990 -17.97 -10.67 53.26
CA SER A 990 -17.03 -10.09 54.23
C SER A 990 -15.69 -9.78 53.58
N ASN A 991 -14.89 -8.90 54.22
CA ASN A 991 -13.56 -8.50 53.79
C ASN A 991 -13.55 -7.63 52.50
N VAL A 992 -14.50 -6.69 52.39
CA VAL A 992 -14.58 -5.77 51.23
C VAL A 992 -13.62 -4.57 51.33
N ALA A 993 -12.88 -4.42 52.44
CA ALA A 993 -11.85 -3.41 52.66
C ALA A 993 -10.43 -4.00 52.57
N ASP A 994 -10.20 -4.93 51.64
CA ASP A 994 -8.94 -5.67 51.49
C ASP A 994 -7.91 -4.97 50.58
N GLY A 995 -8.25 -3.79 50.06
CA GLY A 995 -7.43 -3.04 49.10
C GLY A 995 -7.50 -3.56 47.66
N LEU A 996 -8.42 -4.48 47.33
CA LEU A 996 -8.78 -4.87 45.97
C LEU A 996 -9.97 -4.03 45.46
N LEU A 997 -10.27 -4.15 44.16
CA LEU A 997 -11.39 -3.46 43.54
C LEU A 997 -12.64 -4.32 43.63
N HIS A 998 -13.68 -3.81 44.30
CA HIS A 998 -14.99 -4.44 44.40
C HIS A 998 -16.05 -3.63 43.64
N SER A 999 -16.99 -4.31 42.97
CA SER A 999 -18.10 -3.71 42.23
C SER A 999 -19.44 -4.01 42.91
N VAL A 1000 -20.17 -2.96 43.26
CA VAL A 1000 -21.44 -3.03 43.99
C VAL A 1000 -22.60 -2.56 43.11
N SER A 1001 -23.68 -3.34 43.06
CA SER A 1001 -24.97 -2.96 42.46
C SER A 1001 -26.11 -3.15 43.46
N ILE A 1002 -26.81 -2.06 43.77
CA ILE A 1002 -27.98 -2.05 44.66
C ILE A 1002 -29.18 -1.57 43.86
N ARG A 1003 -30.26 -2.34 43.87
CA ARG A 1003 -31.52 -1.96 43.22
C ARG A 1003 -32.68 -2.13 44.18
N ARG A 1004 -33.35 -1.03 44.50
CA ARG A 1004 -34.64 -1.01 45.22
C ARG A 1004 -35.80 -0.85 44.25
N LEU A 1005 -36.81 -1.70 44.39
CA LEU A 1005 -38.11 -1.58 43.75
C LEU A 1005 -39.16 -1.69 44.86
N GLU A 1006 -39.84 -0.58 45.16
CA GLU A 1006 -40.80 -0.52 46.26
C GLU A 1006 -40.16 -0.95 47.60
N ASN A 1007 -40.67 -2.01 48.23
CA ASN A 1007 -40.13 -2.53 49.49
C ASN A 1007 -38.97 -3.52 49.29
N THR A 1008 -38.67 -3.97 48.07
CA THR A 1008 -37.64 -5.00 47.84
C THR A 1008 -36.32 -4.33 47.47
N VAL A 1009 -35.26 -4.58 48.25
CA VAL A 1009 -33.88 -4.16 47.96
C VAL A 1009 -33.08 -5.38 47.53
N SER A 1010 -32.37 -5.26 46.42
CA SER A 1010 -31.44 -6.28 45.94
C SER A 1010 -30.02 -5.76 45.93
N VAL A 1011 -29.09 -6.50 46.51
CA VAL A 1011 -27.67 -6.14 46.62
C VAL A 1011 -26.85 -7.22 45.91
N GLN A 1012 -25.88 -6.80 45.10
CA GLN A 1012 -24.95 -7.69 44.40
C GLN A 1012 -23.54 -7.09 44.47
N ILE A 1013 -22.56 -7.92 44.83
CA ILE A 1013 -21.15 -7.56 44.95
C ILE A 1013 -20.35 -8.52 44.05
N ASP A 1014 -19.44 -8.01 43.22
CA ASP A 1014 -18.51 -8.76 42.36
C ASP A 1014 -19.13 -9.84 41.43
N GLY A 1015 -20.42 -9.69 41.09
CA GLY A 1015 -21.13 -10.66 40.27
C GLY A 1015 -21.58 -11.93 41.03
N GLU A 1016 -21.42 -11.97 42.36
CA GLU A 1016 -21.95 -13.03 43.22
C GLU A 1016 -23.49 -13.08 43.21
N VAL A 1017 -24.06 -14.09 43.88
CA VAL A 1017 -25.50 -14.29 43.96
C VAL A 1017 -26.19 -13.04 44.54
N ARG A 1018 -27.17 -12.51 43.81
CA ARG A 1018 -27.93 -11.33 44.22
C ARG A 1018 -28.73 -11.62 45.50
N GLU A 1019 -28.47 -10.84 46.53
CA GLU A 1019 -29.16 -10.92 47.83
C GLU A 1019 -30.41 -10.06 47.79
N HIS A 1020 -31.51 -10.54 48.37
CA HIS A 1020 -32.79 -9.85 48.39
C HIS A 1020 -33.26 -9.61 49.82
N PHE A 1021 -33.64 -8.37 50.11
CA PHE A 1021 -34.14 -7.90 51.39
C PHE A 1021 -35.49 -7.22 51.20
N ASN A 1022 -36.37 -7.31 52.20
CA ASN A 1022 -37.67 -6.65 52.18
C ASN A 1022 -37.73 -5.62 53.30
N LEU A 1023 -37.94 -4.36 52.94
CA LEU A 1023 -38.11 -3.25 53.86
C LEU A 1023 -39.50 -3.31 54.52
N THR A 1024 -39.56 -2.91 55.79
CA THR A 1024 -40.79 -2.85 56.60
C THR A 1024 -41.39 -1.44 56.67
N SER A 1025 -40.66 -0.43 56.18
CA SER A 1025 -40.99 1.00 56.18
C SER A 1025 -41.82 1.44 54.96
N ASP A 1026 -41.99 2.76 54.82
CA ASP A 1026 -42.70 3.39 53.72
C ASP A 1026 -42.11 3.02 52.34
N MET A 1027 -42.90 3.11 51.27
CA MET A 1027 -42.49 2.70 49.91
C MET A 1027 -41.78 3.83 49.14
N GLU A 1028 -41.79 5.04 49.69
CA GLU A 1028 -41.38 6.29 49.04
C GLU A 1028 -40.21 6.95 49.80
N PHE A 1029 -39.20 7.41 49.06
CA PHE A 1029 -38.15 8.28 49.57
C PHE A 1029 -38.44 9.70 49.10
N ASN A 1030 -38.91 10.56 50.00
CA ASN A 1030 -39.54 11.84 49.69
C ASN A 1030 -38.56 13.00 49.70
N SER A 1031 -38.73 13.93 48.77
CA SER A 1031 -38.05 15.25 48.76
C SER A 1031 -36.54 15.16 48.97
N VAL A 1032 -35.88 14.31 48.19
CA VAL A 1032 -34.42 14.12 48.22
C VAL A 1032 -33.71 15.46 47.94
N LYS A 1033 -32.76 15.82 48.80
CA LYS A 1033 -32.07 17.13 48.85
C LYS A 1033 -30.69 17.06 48.19
N SER A 1034 -29.78 16.25 48.72
CA SER A 1034 -28.39 16.19 48.27
C SER A 1034 -27.83 14.77 48.32
N LEU A 1035 -26.86 14.51 47.45
CA LEU A 1035 -26.07 13.28 47.37
C LEU A 1035 -24.61 13.63 47.68
N PHE A 1036 -24.01 12.92 48.63
CA PHE A 1036 -22.65 13.11 49.09
C PHE A 1036 -21.80 11.86 48.83
N ILE A 1037 -20.54 12.08 48.45
CA ILE A 1037 -19.51 11.05 48.30
C ILE A 1037 -18.25 11.51 49.03
N GLY A 1038 -17.69 10.62 49.85
CA GLY A 1038 -16.55 10.92 50.71
C GLY A 1038 -16.99 11.57 52.03
N ARG A 1039 -16.34 12.65 52.43
CA ARG A 1039 -16.67 13.36 53.68
C ARG A 1039 -18.04 14.03 53.57
N VAL A 1040 -18.91 13.84 54.56
CA VAL A 1040 -20.26 14.43 54.55
C VAL A 1040 -20.30 15.66 55.46
N GLN A 1041 -20.74 16.80 54.91
CA GLN A 1041 -20.89 18.07 55.63
C GLN A 1041 -22.39 18.42 55.74
N GLU A 1042 -23.12 17.73 56.63
CA GLU A 1042 -24.53 18.01 56.91
C GLU A 1042 -24.75 18.15 58.42
N SER A 1043 -25.63 19.06 58.83
CA SER A 1043 -25.77 19.47 60.24
C SER A 1043 -26.68 18.55 61.06
N GLU A 1044 -27.50 17.73 60.41
CA GLU A 1044 -28.49 16.85 61.02
C GLU A 1044 -28.26 15.38 60.59
N LEU A 1045 -27.25 14.73 61.17
CA LEU A 1045 -27.03 13.26 61.05
C LEU A 1045 -27.44 12.54 62.34
N ASP A 1046 -27.81 11.26 62.21
CA ASP A 1046 -27.95 10.36 63.35
C ASP A 1046 -26.59 10.20 64.07
N ALA A 1047 -26.60 10.10 65.40
CA ALA A 1047 -25.41 10.21 66.24
C ALA A 1047 -24.28 9.20 65.91
N ASP A 1048 -24.64 8.06 65.35
CA ASP A 1048 -23.77 6.98 64.90
C ASP A 1048 -23.14 7.21 63.51
N LEU A 1049 -23.77 8.01 62.65
CA LEU A 1049 -23.22 8.40 61.34
C LEU A 1049 -22.35 9.67 61.42
N VAL A 1050 -22.46 10.48 62.47
CA VAL A 1050 -21.67 11.72 62.65
C VAL A 1050 -20.17 11.42 62.66
N GLU A 1051 -19.73 10.36 63.35
CA GLU A 1051 -18.32 9.97 63.41
C GLU A 1051 -17.82 9.51 62.03
N LEU A 1052 -18.53 8.59 61.38
CA LEU A 1052 -18.20 8.08 60.04
C LEU A 1052 -18.18 9.17 58.96
N ALA A 1053 -19.17 10.07 58.97
CA ALA A 1053 -19.24 11.22 58.07
C ALA A 1053 -18.03 12.14 58.19
N SER A 1054 -17.48 12.27 59.41
CA SER A 1054 -16.33 13.13 59.71
C SER A 1054 -14.97 12.50 59.38
N LEU A 1055 -14.88 11.16 59.37
CA LEU A 1055 -13.69 10.41 58.96
C LEU A 1055 -13.44 10.54 57.45
N GLY A 1056 -14.51 10.67 56.67
CA GLY A 1056 -14.44 10.68 55.20
C GLY A 1056 -14.04 9.33 54.62
N PHE A 1057 -13.83 9.30 53.31
CA PHE A 1057 -13.43 8.10 52.58
C PHE A 1057 -12.02 8.27 52.03
N THR A 1058 -11.16 7.28 52.26
CA THR A 1058 -9.82 7.20 51.69
C THR A 1058 -9.73 5.97 50.82
N GLY A 1059 -9.44 6.17 49.53
CA GLY A 1059 -9.43 5.09 48.56
C GLY A 1059 -9.76 5.60 47.16
N CYS A 1060 -10.26 4.71 46.32
CA CYS A 1060 -10.66 5.03 44.96
C CYS A 1060 -12.12 4.62 44.73
N LEU A 1061 -12.89 5.50 44.07
CA LEU A 1061 -14.25 5.21 43.63
C LEU A 1061 -14.32 5.35 42.11
N SER A 1062 -14.94 4.36 41.46
CA SER A 1062 -15.11 4.24 40.01
C SER A 1062 -16.57 4.00 39.66
N GLY A 1063 -17.00 4.45 38.49
CA GLY A 1063 -18.30 4.06 37.93
C GLY A 1063 -19.52 4.50 38.74
N VAL A 1064 -19.38 5.51 39.61
CA VAL A 1064 -20.43 5.87 40.59
C VAL A 1064 -21.67 6.44 39.89
N ARG A 1065 -22.80 5.79 40.14
CA ARG A 1065 -24.10 6.15 39.58
C ARG A 1065 -25.20 5.98 40.62
N PHE A 1066 -26.03 7.01 40.73
CA PHE A 1066 -27.28 7.01 41.49
C PHE A 1066 -28.42 7.35 40.54
N ASN A 1067 -29.26 6.37 40.19
CA ASN A 1067 -30.30 6.49 39.16
C ASN A 1067 -29.75 6.96 37.79
N SER A 1068 -29.94 8.24 37.46
CA SER A 1068 -29.43 8.90 36.25
C SER A 1068 -28.29 9.89 36.53
N ILE A 1069 -27.81 9.97 37.77
CA ILE A 1069 -26.82 10.94 38.25
C ILE A 1069 -25.47 10.25 38.38
N THR A 1070 -24.43 10.87 37.85
CA THR A 1070 -23.04 10.37 37.87
C THR A 1070 -22.13 11.39 38.56
N PRO A 1071 -22.17 11.46 39.90
CA PRO A 1071 -21.60 12.56 40.68
C PRO A 1071 -20.08 12.71 40.55
N VAL A 1072 -19.32 11.60 40.50
CA VAL A 1072 -17.86 11.62 40.33
C VAL A 1072 -17.49 12.16 38.94
N LYS A 1073 -18.21 11.71 37.90
CA LYS A 1073 -18.03 12.20 36.53
C LYS A 1073 -18.34 13.69 36.40
N ALA A 1074 -19.43 14.14 36.99
CA ALA A 1074 -19.80 15.56 37.01
C ALA A 1074 -18.73 16.39 37.73
N ALA A 1075 -18.24 15.95 38.90
CA ALA A 1075 -17.20 16.65 39.66
C ALA A 1075 -15.88 16.82 38.89
N LEU A 1076 -15.46 15.82 38.12
CA LEU A 1076 -14.20 15.85 37.37
C LEU A 1076 -14.28 16.64 36.05
N LEU A 1077 -15.39 16.53 35.32
CA LEU A 1077 -15.48 17.00 33.92
C LEU A 1077 -16.36 18.25 33.75
N HIS A 1078 -17.38 18.41 34.58
CA HIS A 1078 -18.39 19.47 34.46
C HIS A 1078 -18.76 20.00 35.85
N PRO A 1079 -17.88 20.79 36.50
CA PRO A 1079 -18.21 21.50 37.74
C PRO A 1079 -19.26 22.59 37.46
N ASP A 1080 -20.48 22.16 37.17
CA ASP A 1080 -21.68 22.99 37.03
C ASP A 1080 -22.16 23.47 38.40
N SER A 1081 -23.15 24.37 38.44
CA SER A 1081 -23.73 24.89 39.70
C SER A 1081 -24.35 23.82 40.63
N LEU A 1082 -24.61 22.61 40.12
CA LEU A 1082 -25.22 21.52 40.88
C LEU A 1082 -24.19 20.66 41.65
N VAL A 1083 -22.90 20.75 41.34
CA VAL A 1083 -21.85 19.93 41.97
C VAL A 1083 -20.82 20.81 42.64
N SER A 1084 -20.55 20.54 43.91
CA SER A 1084 -19.49 21.21 44.66
C SER A 1084 -18.47 20.18 45.14
N VAL A 1085 -17.19 20.51 44.97
CA VAL A 1085 -16.05 19.69 45.38
C VAL A 1085 -15.30 20.44 46.47
N SER A 1086 -15.07 19.79 47.60
CA SER A 1086 -14.25 20.30 48.70
C SER A 1086 -13.10 19.33 48.96
N GLY A 1087 -11.88 19.85 49.12
CA GLY A 1087 -10.66 19.03 49.23
C GLY A 1087 -10.05 18.63 47.89
N PRO A 1088 -8.89 17.94 47.89
CA PRO A 1088 -8.21 17.49 46.67
C PRO A 1088 -8.97 16.32 46.02
N LEU A 1089 -9.22 16.42 44.71
CA LEU A 1089 -9.82 15.36 43.91
C LEU A 1089 -8.97 15.17 42.65
N ALA A 1090 -8.47 13.95 42.43
CA ALA A 1090 -7.64 13.61 41.27
C ALA A 1090 -8.21 12.40 40.55
N GLN A 1091 -8.18 12.43 39.21
CA GLN A 1091 -8.57 11.31 38.38
C GLN A 1091 -7.67 10.09 38.64
N SER A 1092 -8.24 8.90 38.60
CA SER A 1092 -7.56 7.63 38.89
C SER A 1092 -8.08 6.52 37.98
N SER A 1093 -7.30 5.45 37.82
CA SER A 1093 -7.77 4.20 37.20
C SER A 1093 -8.25 3.17 38.23
N CYS A 1094 -8.23 3.51 39.52
CA CYS A 1094 -8.47 2.59 40.65
C CYS A 1094 -7.66 1.27 40.62
N GLY A 1095 -6.64 1.16 39.76
CA GLY A 1095 -5.89 -0.08 39.55
C GLY A 1095 -6.59 -1.10 38.66
N SER A 1096 -7.61 -0.72 37.88
CA SER A 1096 -8.15 -1.58 36.82
C SER A 1096 -7.10 -1.71 35.70
N SER A 1097 -6.68 -2.94 35.41
CA SER A 1097 -5.97 -3.22 34.17
C SER A 1097 -7.00 -3.17 33.04
N SER A 1098 -7.02 -2.10 32.25
CA SER A 1098 -7.74 -2.12 30.97
C SER A 1098 -7.30 -3.36 30.18
N PRO A 1099 -8.19 -4.06 29.47
CA PRO A 1099 -7.79 -5.12 28.56
C PRO A 1099 -7.04 -4.47 27.40
N VAL A 1100 -5.72 -4.35 27.55
CA VAL A 1100 -4.81 -4.04 26.46
C VAL A 1100 -4.80 -5.27 25.55
N SER A 1101 -5.34 -5.10 24.35
CA SER A 1101 -5.16 -6.05 23.24
C SER A 1101 -3.66 -6.34 23.05
N PRO A 1102 -3.23 -7.61 23.02
CA PRO A 1102 -1.82 -7.95 22.98
C PRO A 1102 -1.29 -7.84 21.55
N THR A 1103 -0.90 -6.65 21.12
CA THR A 1103 -0.01 -6.44 19.97
C THR A 1103 0.62 -5.05 20.04
N ALA A 1104 1.65 -4.90 20.86
CA ALA A 1104 2.75 -3.94 20.67
C ALA A 1104 3.77 -4.10 21.82
N GLU A 1105 4.42 -5.26 21.91
CA GLU A 1105 5.76 -5.32 22.49
C GLU A 1105 6.74 -5.41 21.32
N GLU A 1106 7.63 -4.42 21.18
CA GLU A 1106 9.06 -4.67 21.36
C GLU A 1106 9.92 -3.38 21.31
N THR A 1107 10.80 -3.29 22.31
CA THR A 1107 12.13 -2.65 22.31
C THR A 1107 12.28 -1.14 22.18
N ILE A 1108 12.22 -0.44 23.32
CA ILE A 1108 13.06 0.74 23.57
C ILE A 1108 14.33 0.25 24.27
N ASN A 1109 15.38 -0.01 23.49
CA ASN A 1109 16.74 -0.02 24.01
C ASN A 1109 17.30 1.39 23.90
N SER A 1110 17.58 1.99 25.05
CA SER A 1110 18.29 3.26 25.20
C SER A 1110 19.71 3.14 24.65
N LEU A 1111 20.01 3.82 23.55
CA LEU A 1111 21.36 4.11 23.11
C LEU A 1111 21.55 5.63 23.11
N SER A 1112 22.17 6.09 24.20
CA SER A 1112 22.86 7.37 24.26
C SER A 1112 24.13 7.26 23.42
N ASP A 1113 24.26 8.04 22.35
CA ASP A 1113 25.55 8.57 21.93
C ASP A 1113 25.35 9.89 21.17
N GLN A 1114 26.10 10.90 21.61
CA GLN A 1114 26.20 12.23 20.98
C GLN A 1114 26.72 12.15 19.54
N PRO A 1115 26.30 13.11 18.70
CA PRO A 1115 27.22 13.68 17.74
C PRO A 1115 27.28 15.21 17.86
N ASP A 1116 28.51 15.70 18.00
CA ASP A 1116 28.92 17.10 17.82
C ASP A 1116 29.31 17.35 16.34
N PRO A 1117 29.46 18.60 15.88
CA PRO A 1117 28.61 19.15 14.82
C PRO A 1117 29.38 19.54 13.55
N VAL A 1118 28.70 19.57 12.39
CA VAL A 1118 29.11 20.38 11.23
C VAL A 1118 27.88 21.03 10.60
N ASP A 1119 27.80 22.34 10.81
CA ASP A 1119 26.95 23.34 10.16
C ASP A 1119 27.70 23.90 8.90
N PRO A 1120 27.15 24.83 8.10
CA PRO A 1120 26.32 24.59 6.93
C PRO A 1120 26.89 25.25 5.65
N GLY A 1121 26.41 24.84 4.49
CA GLY A 1121 26.74 25.47 3.20
C GLY A 1121 25.56 25.47 2.24
N GLN A 1122 24.76 26.52 2.36
CA GLN A 1122 23.53 26.84 1.64
C GLN A 1122 23.73 27.13 0.13
N PRO A 1123 22.65 27.38 -0.65
CA PRO A 1123 22.43 26.75 -1.95
C PRO A 1123 22.37 27.78 -3.09
N LEU A 1124 22.10 27.31 -4.31
CA LEU A 1124 21.52 28.18 -5.34
C LEU A 1124 20.49 27.45 -6.19
N VAL A 1125 19.36 28.15 -6.31
CA VAL A 1125 18.05 27.80 -6.85
C VAL A 1125 17.99 28.13 -8.34
N ASN A 1126 17.18 27.38 -9.10
CA ASN A 1126 16.16 27.91 -10.03
C ASN A 1126 15.36 26.73 -10.63
N THR A 1127 14.18 26.37 -10.09
CA THR A 1127 12.83 26.84 -10.49
C THR A 1127 12.54 26.85 -12.00
N ILE A 1128 11.64 25.98 -12.45
CA ILE A 1128 10.68 26.29 -13.53
C ILE A 1128 9.28 25.79 -13.11
N ARG A 1129 8.35 26.74 -13.09
CA ARG A 1129 6.90 26.64 -12.89
C ARG A 1129 6.22 25.91 -14.06
N THR A 1130 5.08 25.29 -13.79
CA THR A 1130 4.02 25.09 -14.80
C THR A 1130 2.73 25.73 -14.31
N ASP A 1131 2.42 26.88 -14.91
CA ASP A 1131 1.12 27.55 -14.86
C ASP A 1131 0.12 26.80 -15.77
N SER A 1132 -1.16 26.79 -15.38
CA SER A 1132 -2.26 26.45 -16.30
C SER A 1132 -3.47 27.31 -15.95
N ALA A 1133 -3.66 28.38 -16.72
CA ALA A 1133 -4.87 29.20 -16.73
C ALA A 1133 -5.26 29.56 -18.18
N LEU A 1134 -6.42 29.03 -18.59
CA LEU A 1134 -7.56 29.63 -19.28
C LEU A 1134 -7.48 31.06 -19.91
N ILE A 1135 -8.16 31.18 -21.08
CA ILE A 1135 -8.74 32.36 -21.80
C ILE A 1135 -7.86 32.93 -22.95
N GLY A 1136 -8.34 33.23 -24.18
CA GLY A 1136 -9.66 33.31 -24.82
C GLY A 1136 -9.48 33.39 -26.36
N GLY A 1137 -10.42 33.62 -27.28
CA GLY A 1137 -11.80 34.08 -27.27
C GLY A 1137 -12.09 34.74 -28.65
N VAL A 1138 -13.24 34.40 -29.26
CA VAL A 1138 -14.03 35.19 -30.23
C VAL A 1138 -13.44 35.53 -31.62
N ILE A 1139 -13.96 34.87 -32.68
CA ILE A 1139 -14.31 35.52 -33.95
C ILE A 1139 -15.77 35.22 -34.25
N ALA A 1140 -16.57 36.28 -34.33
CA ALA A 1140 -17.96 36.25 -34.76
C ALA A 1140 -18.05 36.23 -36.29
N ILE A 1141 -18.78 35.28 -36.87
CA ILE A 1141 -19.47 35.46 -38.16
C ILE A 1141 -20.91 34.98 -38.00
N VAL A 1142 -21.81 35.88 -38.38
CA VAL A 1142 -23.26 35.87 -38.18
C VAL A 1142 -23.96 34.93 -39.17
N ILE A 1143 -25.00 34.29 -38.64
CA ILE A 1143 -26.14 33.56 -39.22
C ILE A 1143 -26.61 34.07 -40.59
N PHE A 1144 -26.87 33.17 -41.55
CA PHE A 1144 -28.11 33.14 -42.36
C PHE A 1144 -28.32 31.77 -43.03
N CYS A 1145 -29.14 30.91 -42.42
CA CYS A 1145 -29.87 29.85 -43.13
C CYS A 1145 -31.26 30.40 -43.48
N HIS A 1146 -31.50 30.73 -44.75
CA HIS A 1146 -32.85 30.81 -45.27
C HIS A 1146 -32.92 30.41 -46.75
N ARG A 1147 -33.79 29.42 -47.01
CA ARG A 1147 -34.47 29.09 -48.27
C ARG A 1147 -33.63 28.52 -49.42
N GLY A 1148 -33.90 27.24 -49.69
CA GLY A 1148 -33.95 26.70 -51.04
C GLY A 1148 -35.22 25.86 -51.20
N SER A 1149 -36.30 26.49 -51.65
CA SER A 1149 -37.50 25.82 -52.16
C SER A 1149 -37.57 26.08 -53.66
N TYR A 1150 -38.01 25.06 -54.42
CA TYR A 1150 -38.16 24.99 -55.88
C TYR A 1150 -36.85 24.79 -56.65
N GLY A 1151 -36.71 23.80 -57.54
CA GLY A 1151 -37.64 22.78 -58.04
C GLY A 1151 -37.03 22.13 -59.29
N THR A 1152 -37.53 20.93 -59.63
CA THR A 1152 -37.66 20.32 -60.99
C THR A 1152 -36.37 20.11 -61.80
N ASP A 1153 -36.07 18.97 -62.43
CA ASP A 1153 -36.90 17.93 -63.06
C ASP A 1153 -36.04 16.69 -63.35
N GLY A 1154 -36.68 15.52 -63.51
CA GLY A 1154 -36.08 14.40 -64.28
C GLY A 1154 -36.09 12.99 -63.65
N GLN A 1155 -37.27 12.45 -63.32
CA GLN A 1155 -37.86 11.22 -63.95
C GLN A 1155 -36.87 10.10 -64.41
N ILE A 1156 -36.94 8.79 -64.07
CA ILE A 1156 -38.06 7.80 -64.10
C ILE A 1156 -37.66 6.49 -63.36
N HIS A 1157 -38.65 5.91 -62.66
CA HIS A 1157 -38.94 4.51 -62.25
C HIS A 1157 -37.88 3.38 -62.26
N LEU A 1158 -37.86 2.58 -61.17
CA LEU A 1158 -38.61 1.30 -61.08
C LEU A 1158 -38.69 0.74 -59.64
N GLN A 1159 -39.86 0.18 -59.33
CA GLN A 1159 -40.22 -0.64 -58.16
C GLN A 1159 -39.27 -1.85 -57.97
N GLN A 1160 -39.09 -2.35 -56.75
CA GLN A 1160 -39.94 -3.42 -56.19
C GLN A 1160 -39.42 -3.95 -54.83
N GLU A 1161 -40.40 -4.20 -53.97
CA GLU A 1161 -40.48 -5.03 -52.76
C GLU A 1161 -39.57 -6.28 -52.61
N ARG A 1162 -39.36 -6.60 -51.31
CA ARG A 1162 -39.35 -7.91 -50.62
C ARG A 1162 -38.03 -8.59 -50.24
N ASP A 1163 -37.95 -8.81 -48.92
CA ASP A 1163 -37.61 -10.03 -48.17
C ASP A 1163 -36.43 -10.89 -48.64
N ILE A 1164 -35.34 -10.90 -47.85
CA ILE A 1164 -35.02 -11.89 -46.80
C ILE A 1164 -33.89 -11.31 -45.94
#